data_AF-A0A812MDU2-F1
#
_entry.id   AF-A0A812MDU2-F1
#
_cell.length_a   1.000
_cell.length_b   1.000
_cell.length_c   1.000
_cell.angle_alpha   90.00
_cell.angle_beta   90.00
_cell.angle_gamma   90.00
#
_symmetry.space_group_name_H-M   'P 1'
#
loop_
_entity.id
_entity.type
_entity.pdbx_description
1 polymer ?
#
loop_
_entity_poly.entity_id
_entity_poly.type
_entity_poly.pdbx_seq_one_letter_code
_entity_poly.pdbx_strand_id
1 'polypeptide(L)'
;MSVQLQDKEGQSLSSAALSPRLATGTVVREVQVAGDRLQFTLVEGDGPAEGWASLHLKGKPLFEKCQGEPSESLAAVRRGAEALTAPEDWPNLGCSRLLAWSDLHVDMGENQRFLEGVGGDGEAAVILCGDLCTNLELLRSTLELCVSRFRAVFYVPGNHELWVARDARDPSQQATSFTKFLDILRLCAECGVHTKPAFIAPGVAVCPLFSWYQGDFSGVMVPHGGFDSATFWPELADDPHNPQDPQIATFFRGLNDARVAQAANLRKKGELTSLWTFSHFLPRKELNMSGEHAVMPPGVAGDPALDLQLRAAGAVGHVYGHSHIGQDRVYEGVRYVQQPLGYPTDGHREERPLQLFDAAQVALGPAAAPSTGVDRAQLSAERVRGALFGALCGDALAMPVCWYYGGQRQIKRDYGGPLTGYVKPKEQLIGSFMMNEALPKAIDHGRSRYYRPVNEQSPSIGYHYHRGLPAGGLTLEGQMIRLLMRAVAENKGALPSPDDLRARYVAFMKDGSHGDTWVSKYHREFFAQLEKGTPAPECAARGDPVETMEMLSIQMPIFLACLGGSEEEDCQRILASIASLRNPGNVAQTAVRLLRGAFCQIFNGQTLEEVAERMAVTLLPGQAGLESLLQGRKDPMASTSIEECFPSMMHYLFRYGRSFEELLLAQSNVGGETVHRGAILGALAGATAGRSSLPDAWCKGLADFVAIDAEVESFVQAVCDAAGSPVGT
;
A
#
# COMPACT_ATOMS: atom_id res chain seq x y z
N MET A 1 20.93 10.77 17.90
CA MET A 1 20.74 12.08 18.60
C MET A 1 20.88 13.17 17.56
N SER A 2 19.86 13.99 17.34
CA SER A 2 19.89 15.13 16.42
C SER A 2 20.80 16.23 16.99
N VAL A 3 22.06 16.28 16.56
CA VAL A 3 23.00 17.33 16.96
C VAL A 3 22.79 18.50 16.00
N GLN A 4 22.16 19.57 16.46
CA GLN A 4 22.03 20.81 15.70
C GLN A 4 23.41 21.48 15.56
N LEU A 5 24.02 21.38 14.39
CA LEU A 5 25.21 22.17 14.04
C LEU A 5 24.82 23.67 14.00
N GLN A 6 25.61 24.56 14.61
CA GLN A 6 25.33 26.00 14.65
C GLN A 6 26.10 26.72 13.54
N ASP A 7 25.66 26.54 12.30
CA ASP A 7 26.26 27.19 11.14
C ASP A 7 25.75 28.62 11.00
N LYS A 8 26.67 29.56 10.76
CA LYS A 8 26.42 31.00 10.85
C LYS A 8 27.10 31.75 9.71
N GLU A 9 26.49 32.84 9.28
CA GLU A 9 27.05 33.76 8.26
C GLU A 9 28.36 34.44 8.72
N GLY A 10 28.60 34.53 10.03
CA GLY A 10 29.77 35.20 10.60
C GLY A 10 30.40 34.47 11.78
N GLN A 11 31.60 34.90 12.14
CA GLN A 11 32.40 34.31 13.23
C GLN A 11 31.67 34.34 14.58
N SER A 12 30.86 35.37 14.84
CA SER A 12 30.13 35.55 16.10
C SER A 12 29.00 34.51 16.27
N LEU A 13 28.80 34.04 17.51
CA LEU A 13 27.65 33.21 17.88
C LEU A 13 26.30 33.95 17.72
N SER A 14 26.33 35.29 17.68
CA SER A 14 25.17 36.15 17.43
C SER A 14 24.83 36.35 15.95
N SER A 15 25.63 35.83 15.01
CA SER A 15 25.37 35.95 13.57
C SER A 15 24.10 35.20 13.14
N ALA A 16 23.57 35.54 11.96
CA ALA A 16 22.42 34.84 11.37
C ALA A 16 22.77 33.37 11.11
N ALA A 17 21.79 32.48 11.31
CA ALA A 17 21.97 31.05 11.05
C ALA A 17 21.83 30.75 9.56
N LEU A 18 22.71 29.92 9.03
CA LEU A 18 22.63 29.45 7.65
C LEU A 18 21.52 28.38 7.51
N SER A 19 20.82 28.42 6.38
CA SER A 19 19.84 27.42 5.98
C SER A 19 20.02 27.13 4.48
N PRO A 20 20.34 25.88 4.08
CA PRO A 20 20.48 24.68 4.93
C PRO A 20 21.70 24.73 5.86
N ARG A 21 21.71 23.83 6.85
CA ARG A 21 22.85 23.60 7.76
C ARG A 21 23.68 22.43 7.25
N LEU A 22 24.93 22.33 7.68
CA LEU A 22 25.78 21.17 7.43
C LEU A 22 25.07 19.90 7.94
N ALA A 23 25.03 18.85 7.12
CA ALA A 23 24.55 17.53 7.53
C ALA A 23 25.68 16.72 8.19
N THR A 24 25.33 15.74 9.02
CA THR A 24 26.33 14.80 9.56
C THR A 24 26.91 13.96 8.42
N GLY A 25 28.24 13.85 8.36
CA GLY A 25 28.97 13.17 7.26
C GLY A 25 29.49 14.11 6.18
N THR A 26 29.20 15.41 6.27
CA THR A 26 29.69 16.43 5.34
C THR A 26 31.19 16.69 5.53
N VAL A 27 31.94 16.72 4.43
CA VAL A 27 33.36 17.08 4.39
C VAL A 27 33.49 18.56 4.04
N VAL A 28 34.25 19.29 4.85
CA VAL A 28 34.52 20.70 4.64
C VAL A 28 36.01 20.97 4.68
N ARG A 29 36.47 21.97 3.93
CA ARG A 29 37.84 22.45 3.95
C ARG A 29 37.99 23.50 5.04
N GLU A 30 38.94 23.31 5.94
CA GLU A 30 39.32 24.31 6.94
C GLU A 30 39.92 25.54 6.26
N VAL A 31 39.25 26.68 6.36
CA VAL A 31 39.74 27.98 5.86
C VAL A 31 40.54 28.67 6.97
N GLN A 32 39.97 28.74 8.18
CA GLN A 32 40.68 29.19 9.38
C GLN A 32 39.96 28.74 10.66
N VAL A 33 40.71 28.66 11.75
CA VAL A 33 40.17 28.38 13.09
C VAL A 33 40.42 29.58 14.00
N ALA A 34 39.35 30.05 14.64
CA ALA A 34 39.41 31.17 15.58
C ALA A 34 38.71 30.81 16.89
N GLY A 35 39.48 30.28 17.85
CA GLY A 35 38.93 29.73 19.09
C GLY A 35 38.15 28.45 18.82
N ASP A 36 36.88 28.41 19.26
CA ASP A 36 35.98 27.25 19.08
C ASP A 36 35.15 27.34 17.77
N ARG A 37 35.66 28.08 16.78
CA ARG A 37 34.95 28.39 15.53
C ARG A 37 35.81 28.01 14.33
N LEU A 38 35.22 27.30 13.40
CA LEU A 38 35.80 26.87 12.13
C LEU A 38 35.15 27.67 10.99
N GLN A 39 35.94 28.46 10.27
CA GLN A 39 35.54 28.93 8.95
C GLN A 39 35.80 27.82 7.95
N PHE A 40 34.82 27.53 7.10
CA PHE A 40 34.88 26.42 6.18
C PHE A 40 34.39 26.78 4.78
N THR A 41 34.83 26.01 3.80
CA THR A 41 34.16 25.86 2.49
C THR A 41 33.73 24.40 2.33
N LEU A 42 32.53 24.18 1.78
CA LEU A 42 31.97 22.86 1.55
C LEU A 42 32.78 22.12 0.49
N VAL A 43 33.16 20.87 0.77
CA VAL A 43 33.86 19.99 -0.17
C VAL A 43 32.94 18.88 -0.66
N GLU A 44 32.21 18.24 0.25
CA GLU A 44 31.33 17.10 -0.03
C GLU A 44 30.21 17.01 1.01
N GLY A 45 28.99 16.63 0.62
CA GLY A 45 27.82 16.52 1.51
C GLY A 45 26.85 17.70 1.41
N ASP A 46 25.89 17.77 2.33
CA ASP A 46 24.81 18.76 2.30
C ASP A 46 25.07 19.92 3.26
N GLY A 47 24.89 21.16 2.80
CA GLY A 47 25.01 22.35 3.63
C GLY A 47 25.34 23.62 2.84
N PRO A 48 25.67 24.72 3.53
CA PRO A 48 26.04 25.97 2.87
C PRO A 48 27.44 25.85 2.25
N ALA A 49 27.65 26.49 1.09
CA ALA A 49 28.91 26.42 0.34
C ALA A 49 30.12 26.97 1.11
N GLU A 50 29.89 27.91 2.01
CA GLU A 50 30.87 28.45 2.95
C GLU A 50 30.16 28.96 4.21
N GLY A 51 30.89 29.09 5.31
CA GLY A 51 30.35 29.64 6.54
C GLY A 51 31.22 29.45 7.76
N TRP A 52 30.63 29.69 8.93
CA TRP A 52 31.27 29.44 10.23
C TRP A 52 30.49 28.40 11.04
N ALA A 53 31.17 27.36 11.49
CA ALA A 53 30.63 26.31 12.36
C ALA A 53 31.35 26.30 13.72
N SER A 54 30.69 25.79 14.76
CA SER A 54 31.34 25.55 16.06
C SER A 54 32.08 24.22 16.04
N LEU A 55 33.31 24.18 16.57
CA LEU A 55 34.09 22.95 16.68
C LEU A 55 33.55 22.03 17.78
N HIS A 56 32.97 22.60 18.84
CA HIS A 56 32.35 21.83 19.92
C HIS A 56 30.90 22.27 20.20
N LEU A 57 30.08 21.31 20.64
CA LEU A 57 28.75 21.57 21.21
C LEU A 57 28.59 20.81 22.51
N LYS A 58 28.34 21.53 23.62
CA LYS A 58 28.23 20.96 24.98
C LYS A 58 29.43 20.06 25.35
N GLY A 59 30.63 20.45 24.92
CA GLY A 59 31.89 19.72 25.18
C GLY A 59 32.14 18.51 24.27
N LYS A 60 31.28 18.22 23.29
CA LYS A 60 31.52 17.17 22.29
C LYS A 60 32.09 17.78 21.01
N PRO A 61 33.15 17.19 20.41
CA PRO A 61 33.66 17.63 19.12
C PRO A 61 32.61 17.37 18.02
N LEU A 62 32.48 18.30 17.10
CA LEU A 62 31.58 18.23 15.94
C LEU A 62 32.30 17.88 14.64
N PHE A 63 33.62 18.05 14.61
CA PHE A 63 34.49 17.79 13.46
C PHE A 63 35.66 16.91 13.88
N GLU A 64 36.10 16.05 12.96
CA GLU A 64 37.33 15.27 13.05
C GLU A 64 38.19 15.57 11.82
N LYS A 65 39.52 15.57 11.97
CA LYS A 65 40.41 15.78 10.82
C LYS A 65 40.45 14.52 9.96
N CYS A 66 39.94 14.61 8.73
CA CYS A 66 40.17 13.59 7.71
C CYS A 66 41.66 13.54 7.34
N GLN A 67 42.25 12.34 7.32
CA GLN A 67 43.59 12.14 6.80
C GLN A 67 43.52 11.80 5.31
N GLY A 68 43.98 12.72 4.47
CA GLY A 68 43.99 12.61 3.00
C GLY A 68 43.32 13.82 2.33
N GLU A 69 43.84 14.26 1.19
CA GLU A 69 43.07 15.17 0.33
C GLU A 69 41.93 14.37 -0.32
N PRO A 70 40.66 14.84 -0.28
CA PRO A 70 39.62 14.26 -1.10
C PRO A 70 40.09 14.38 -2.55
N SER A 71 40.27 13.24 -3.22
CA SER A 71 40.83 13.24 -4.56
C SER A 71 39.99 14.14 -5.45
N GLU A 72 40.62 14.99 -6.24
CA GLU A 72 39.94 15.75 -7.31
C GLU A 72 39.17 14.83 -8.29
N SER A 73 39.32 13.50 -8.20
CA SER A 73 38.72 12.49 -9.09
C SER A 73 37.23 12.24 -8.84
N LEU A 74 36.74 12.00 -7.62
CA LEU A 74 35.34 11.60 -7.37
C LEU A 74 34.34 12.72 -7.71
N ALA A 75 34.67 13.96 -7.35
CA ALA A 75 33.85 15.11 -7.70
C ALA A 75 33.85 15.38 -9.22
N ALA A 76 34.97 15.12 -9.91
CA ALA A 76 35.05 15.24 -11.37
C ALA A 76 34.26 14.12 -12.08
N VAL A 77 34.35 12.89 -11.57
CA VAL A 77 33.58 11.71 -11.97
C VAL A 77 32.07 11.99 -11.84
N ARG A 78 31.63 12.52 -10.69
CA ARG A 78 30.23 12.91 -10.46
C ARG A 78 29.77 14.01 -11.41
N ARG A 79 30.54 15.09 -11.58
CA ARG A 79 30.20 16.15 -12.57
C ARG A 79 30.07 15.61 -13.99
N GLY A 80 30.94 14.67 -14.39
CA GLY A 80 30.88 14.04 -15.71
C GLY A 80 29.60 13.22 -15.92
N ALA A 81 29.19 12.45 -14.92
CA ALA A 81 27.95 11.69 -14.96
C ALA A 81 26.71 12.59 -14.87
N GLU A 82 26.72 13.60 -14.00
CA GLU A 82 25.64 14.59 -13.86
C GLU A 82 25.44 15.38 -15.14
N ALA A 83 26.49 15.75 -15.88
CA ALA A 83 26.33 16.42 -17.17
C ALA A 83 25.52 15.59 -18.19
N LEU A 84 25.63 14.26 -18.14
CA LEU A 84 24.90 13.35 -19.02
C LEU A 84 23.51 12.99 -18.50
N THR A 85 23.29 13.10 -17.19
CA THR A 85 22.08 12.58 -16.52
C THR A 85 21.19 13.65 -15.90
N ALA A 86 21.67 14.90 -15.80
CA ALA A 86 20.94 16.01 -15.24
C ALA A 86 19.63 16.20 -16.04
N PRO A 87 18.50 16.30 -15.33
CA PRO A 87 17.24 16.49 -16.01
C PRO A 87 17.14 17.95 -16.47
N GLU A 88 16.85 18.12 -17.75
CA GLU A 88 16.47 19.41 -18.33
C GLU A 88 14.95 19.60 -18.16
N ASP A 89 14.33 20.51 -18.92
CA ASP A 89 12.88 20.51 -19.08
C ASP A 89 12.42 19.14 -19.61
N TRP A 90 11.43 18.53 -18.96
CA TRP A 90 10.96 17.20 -19.33
C TRP A 90 10.22 17.29 -20.67
N PRO A 91 10.75 16.70 -21.75
CA PRO A 91 10.10 16.78 -23.05
C PRO A 91 8.77 16.02 -23.03
N ASN A 92 7.84 16.42 -23.87
CA ASN A 92 6.61 15.65 -24.13
C ASN A 92 6.77 14.81 -25.39
N LEU A 93 6.72 13.49 -25.24
CA LEU A 93 6.98 12.52 -26.30
C LEU A 93 5.73 12.15 -27.11
N GLY A 94 4.54 12.54 -26.66
CA GLY A 94 3.29 12.35 -27.39
C GLY A 94 2.94 10.88 -27.67
N CYS A 95 3.15 10.01 -26.69
CA CYS A 95 2.78 8.61 -26.72
C CYS A 95 1.35 8.41 -26.20
N SER A 96 0.69 7.35 -26.63
CA SER A 96 -0.61 6.92 -26.07
C SER A 96 -0.48 5.73 -25.13
N ARG A 97 0.63 4.98 -25.18
CA ARG A 97 0.84 3.78 -24.35
C ARG A 97 2.20 3.76 -23.68
N LEU A 98 2.29 3.08 -22.54
CA LEU A 98 3.54 2.75 -21.86
C LEU A 98 3.65 1.24 -21.71
N LEU A 99 4.75 0.69 -22.20
CA LEU A 99 5.10 -0.72 -22.16
C LEU A 99 6.36 -0.93 -21.30
N ALA A 100 6.57 -2.14 -20.78
CA ALA A 100 7.76 -2.46 -19.99
C ALA A 100 8.28 -3.88 -20.23
N TRP A 101 9.61 -3.97 -20.27
CA TRP A 101 10.41 -5.20 -20.21
C TRP A 101 11.62 -5.01 -19.29
N SER A 102 12.15 -6.11 -18.79
CA SER A 102 13.44 -6.18 -18.10
C SER A 102 14.24 -7.38 -18.58
N ASP A 103 15.55 -7.40 -18.29
CA ASP A 103 16.40 -8.59 -18.38
C ASP A 103 16.27 -9.32 -19.73
N LEU A 104 16.49 -8.62 -20.84
CA LEU A 104 16.28 -9.18 -22.18
C LEU A 104 17.37 -10.19 -22.58
N HIS A 105 18.61 -10.04 -22.09
CA HIS A 105 19.74 -10.94 -22.38
C HIS A 105 19.83 -11.35 -23.86
N VAL A 106 19.89 -10.37 -24.77
CA VAL A 106 19.94 -10.59 -26.23
C VAL A 106 21.27 -11.19 -26.69
N ASP A 107 22.28 -11.27 -25.82
CA ASP A 107 23.47 -12.08 -26.04
C ASP A 107 23.14 -13.58 -26.14
N MET A 108 21.99 -13.99 -25.59
CA MET A 108 21.37 -15.27 -25.90
C MET A 108 20.73 -15.19 -27.28
N GLY A 109 21.29 -15.89 -28.27
CA GLY A 109 20.82 -15.82 -29.67
C GLY A 109 19.34 -16.17 -29.88
N GLU A 110 18.69 -16.85 -28.94
CA GLU A 110 17.23 -17.03 -28.94
C GLU A 110 16.48 -15.75 -28.58
N ASN A 111 16.93 -15.01 -27.56
CA ASN A 111 16.35 -13.73 -27.15
C ASN A 111 16.56 -12.65 -28.20
N GLN A 112 17.71 -12.65 -28.88
CA GLN A 112 17.94 -11.79 -30.03
C GLN A 112 16.91 -12.03 -31.14
N ARG A 113 16.74 -13.28 -31.59
CA ARG A 113 15.76 -13.64 -32.62
C ARG A 113 14.33 -13.31 -32.20
N PHE A 114 14.02 -13.51 -30.91
CA PHE A 114 12.74 -13.10 -30.35
C PHE A 114 12.52 -11.60 -30.51
N LEU A 115 13.48 -10.76 -30.07
CA LEU A 115 13.36 -9.30 -30.15
C LEU A 115 13.28 -8.80 -31.61
N GLU A 116 14.03 -9.40 -32.53
CA GLU A 116 13.96 -9.12 -33.97
C GLU A 116 12.55 -9.38 -34.56
N GLY A 117 11.86 -10.38 -34.01
CA GLY A 117 10.49 -10.76 -34.38
C GLY A 117 9.38 -9.89 -33.77
N VAL A 118 9.71 -9.05 -32.78
CA VAL A 118 8.73 -8.17 -32.13
C VAL A 118 8.23 -7.11 -33.13
N GLY A 119 6.90 -7.00 -33.23
CA GLY A 119 6.24 -5.97 -34.04
C GLY A 119 6.44 -4.56 -33.48
N GLY A 120 6.43 -3.55 -34.35
CA GLY A 120 6.51 -2.15 -33.92
C GLY A 120 5.20 -1.60 -33.37
N ASP A 121 5.31 -0.67 -32.44
CA ASP A 121 4.23 0.11 -31.87
C ASP A 121 4.63 1.60 -31.84
N GLY A 122 4.35 2.30 -32.95
CA GLY A 122 4.73 3.71 -33.15
C GLY A 122 4.01 4.70 -32.23
N GLU A 123 3.12 4.23 -31.36
CA GLU A 123 2.35 5.03 -30.41
C GLU A 123 2.77 4.79 -28.95
N ALA A 124 3.60 3.78 -28.71
CA ALA A 124 4.01 3.37 -27.37
C ALA A 124 5.41 3.86 -27.01
N ALA A 125 5.57 4.29 -25.75
CA ALA A 125 6.87 4.30 -25.09
C ALA A 125 7.15 2.91 -24.49
N VAL A 126 8.40 2.46 -24.50
CA VAL A 126 8.83 1.23 -23.83
C VAL A 126 9.90 1.52 -22.78
N ILE A 127 9.77 0.91 -21.60
CA ILE A 127 10.79 0.89 -20.54
C ILE A 127 11.59 -0.41 -20.66
N LEU A 128 12.91 -0.30 -20.63
CA LEU A 128 13.87 -1.42 -20.61
C LEU A 128 14.73 -1.33 -19.33
N CYS A 129 14.58 -2.29 -18.41
CA CYS A 129 15.23 -2.26 -17.09
C CYS A 129 16.52 -3.09 -17.03
N GLY A 130 17.58 -2.61 -17.67
CA GLY A 130 18.92 -3.21 -17.63
C GLY A 130 19.00 -4.63 -18.18
N ASP A 131 20.22 -5.17 -18.17
CA ASP A 131 20.54 -6.54 -18.56
C ASP A 131 20.00 -6.91 -19.95
N LEU A 132 20.31 -6.06 -20.92
CA LEU A 132 20.14 -6.33 -22.33
C LEU A 132 21.27 -7.20 -22.86
N CYS A 133 22.53 -6.86 -22.56
CA CYS A 133 23.71 -7.59 -23.03
C CYS A 133 25.02 -7.10 -22.37
N THR A 134 26.12 -7.80 -22.65
CA THR A 134 27.43 -7.46 -22.07
C THR A 134 28.34 -6.60 -22.97
N ASN A 135 28.01 -6.43 -24.27
CA ASN A 135 28.85 -5.73 -25.26
C ASN A 135 28.16 -4.47 -25.82
N LEU A 136 28.89 -3.36 -25.92
CA LEU A 136 28.43 -2.08 -26.47
C LEU A 136 27.92 -2.15 -27.92
N GLU A 137 28.52 -2.97 -28.79
CA GLU A 137 28.08 -3.09 -30.19
C GLU A 137 26.70 -3.77 -30.29
N LEU A 138 26.49 -4.82 -29.48
CA LEU A 138 25.20 -5.50 -29.38
C LEU A 138 24.17 -4.58 -28.70
N LEU A 139 24.58 -3.82 -27.68
CA LEU A 139 23.72 -2.83 -27.03
C LEU A 139 23.23 -1.78 -28.03
N ARG A 140 24.14 -1.23 -28.86
CA ARG A 140 23.79 -0.27 -29.91
C ARG A 140 22.74 -0.82 -30.85
N SER A 141 23.01 -1.96 -31.48
CA SER A 141 22.08 -2.56 -32.44
C SER A 141 20.72 -2.91 -31.81
N THR A 142 20.72 -3.33 -30.54
CA THR A 142 19.49 -3.62 -29.77
C THR A 142 18.68 -2.36 -29.50
N LEU A 143 19.33 -1.29 -29.05
CA LEU A 143 18.66 -0.02 -28.79
C LEU A 143 18.15 0.65 -30.07
N GLU A 144 18.94 0.62 -31.16
CA GLU A 144 18.52 1.08 -32.49
C GLU A 144 17.29 0.29 -33.01
N LEU A 145 17.28 -1.03 -32.80
CA LEU A 145 16.11 -1.85 -33.11
C LEU A 145 14.89 -1.39 -32.30
N CYS A 146 15.00 -1.23 -30.98
CA CYS A 146 13.89 -0.76 -30.14
C CYS A 146 13.40 0.64 -30.56
N VAL A 147 14.30 1.58 -30.86
CA VAL A 147 13.95 2.93 -31.33
C VAL A 147 13.25 2.89 -32.69
N SER A 148 13.60 1.93 -33.56
CA SER A 148 12.88 1.72 -34.83
C SER A 148 11.46 1.17 -34.66
N ARG A 149 11.14 0.58 -33.49
CA ARG A 149 9.87 -0.09 -33.19
C ARG A 149 8.93 0.74 -32.34
N PHE A 150 9.45 1.56 -31.44
CA PHE A 150 8.64 2.28 -30.45
C PHE A 150 8.81 3.79 -30.59
N ARG A 151 7.77 4.55 -30.20
CA ARG A 151 7.78 6.02 -30.25
C ARG A 151 8.88 6.64 -29.39
N ALA A 152 9.14 6.00 -28.25
CA ALA A 152 10.16 6.36 -27.28
C ALA A 152 10.68 5.11 -26.56
N VAL A 153 11.97 5.09 -26.26
CA VAL A 153 12.62 4.01 -25.49
C VAL A 153 13.26 4.63 -24.27
N PHE A 154 12.93 4.12 -23.08
CA PHE A 154 13.55 4.50 -21.81
C PHE A 154 14.45 3.38 -21.32
N TYR A 155 15.64 3.73 -20.82
CA TYR A 155 16.65 2.73 -20.46
C TYR A 155 17.50 3.14 -19.24
N VAL A 156 17.86 2.13 -18.45
CA VAL A 156 18.93 2.18 -17.44
C VAL A 156 19.79 0.94 -17.60
N PRO A 157 21.13 1.04 -17.48
CA PRO A 157 22.00 -0.13 -17.54
C PRO A 157 21.86 -0.99 -16.27
N GLY A 158 21.99 -2.30 -16.45
CA GLY A 158 22.13 -3.29 -15.38
C GLY A 158 23.59 -3.65 -15.11
N ASN A 159 23.82 -4.71 -14.33
CA ASN A 159 25.18 -5.17 -14.04
C ASN A 159 25.87 -5.76 -15.26
N HIS A 160 25.13 -6.44 -16.16
CA HIS A 160 25.71 -7.05 -17.36
C HIS A 160 26.35 -6.00 -18.28
N GLU A 161 25.68 -4.86 -18.44
CA GLU A 161 26.24 -3.76 -19.21
C GLU A 161 27.50 -3.17 -18.58
N LEU A 162 27.68 -3.29 -17.27
CA LEU A 162 28.80 -2.70 -16.54
C LEU A 162 29.97 -3.67 -16.32
N TRP A 163 29.86 -4.92 -16.74
CA TRP A 163 30.98 -5.85 -16.77
C TRP A 163 32.06 -5.40 -17.77
N VAL A 164 33.31 -5.40 -17.35
CA VAL A 164 34.46 -5.10 -18.19
C VAL A 164 35.28 -6.37 -18.37
N ALA A 165 35.31 -6.89 -19.60
CA ALA A 165 36.07 -8.10 -19.89
C ALA A 165 37.57 -7.85 -19.61
N ARG A 166 38.25 -8.82 -18.98
CA ARG A 166 39.71 -8.76 -18.81
C ARG A 166 40.37 -8.98 -20.17
N ASP A 167 40.79 -7.92 -20.86
CA ASP A 167 41.77 -8.09 -21.92
C ASP A 167 43.12 -8.41 -21.26
N ALA A 168 43.50 -9.70 -21.32
CA ALA A 168 44.72 -10.20 -20.69
C ALA A 168 46.02 -9.66 -21.32
N ARG A 169 45.93 -8.81 -22.35
CA ARG A 169 47.08 -8.38 -23.15
C ARG A 169 47.64 -7.01 -22.78
N ASP A 170 46.88 -6.12 -22.12
CA ASP A 170 47.38 -4.80 -21.69
C ASP A 170 46.64 -4.25 -20.45
N PRO A 171 47.21 -4.36 -19.24
CA PRO A 171 46.65 -3.79 -18.01
C PRO A 171 46.52 -2.26 -18.00
N SER A 172 47.19 -1.54 -18.91
CA SER A 172 47.12 -0.07 -18.99
C SER A 172 45.93 0.45 -19.83
N GLN A 173 45.18 -0.45 -20.48
CA GLN A 173 43.98 -0.15 -21.26
C GLN A 173 42.71 -0.75 -20.64
N GLN A 174 42.68 -0.98 -19.34
CA GLN A 174 41.47 -1.48 -18.68
C GLN A 174 40.39 -0.40 -18.69
N ALA A 175 39.37 -0.57 -19.55
CA ALA A 175 38.11 0.15 -19.41
C ALA A 175 37.54 -0.15 -18.01
N THR A 176 37.08 0.87 -17.29
CA THR A 176 36.46 0.71 -15.97
C THR A 176 34.95 0.57 -16.14
N SER A 177 34.29 -0.03 -15.16
CA SER A 177 32.82 -0.10 -15.15
C SER A 177 32.22 1.31 -15.15
N PHE A 178 32.90 2.28 -14.53
CA PHE A 178 32.50 3.69 -14.56
C PHE A 178 32.64 4.31 -15.97
N THR A 179 33.76 4.13 -16.67
CA THR A 179 33.91 4.68 -18.02
C THR A 179 32.91 4.04 -18.99
N LYS A 180 32.67 2.74 -18.84
CA LYS A 180 31.66 2.01 -19.64
C LYS A 180 30.25 2.53 -19.38
N PHE A 181 29.90 2.85 -18.12
CA PHE A 181 28.65 3.53 -17.79
C PHE A 181 28.48 4.85 -18.56
N LEU A 182 29.51 5.70 -18.59
CA LEU A 182 29.46 6.96 -19.35
C LEU A 182 29.30 6.72 -20.86
N ASP A 183 30.00 5.72 -21.42
CA ASP A 183 29.89 5.38 -22.83
C ASP A 183 28.50 4.84 -23.20
N ILE A 184 27.85 4.08 -22.30
CA ILE A 184 26.47 3.65 -22.47
C ILE A 184 25.52 4.85 -22.50
N LEU A 185 25.70 5.83 -21.61
CA LEU A 185 24.86 7.04 -21.61
C LEU A 185 25.02 7.85 -22.90
N ARG A 186 26.26 7.98 -23.41
CA ARG A 186 26.53 8.63 -24.71
C ARG A 186 25.89 7.88 -25.86
N LEU A 187 26.04 6.56 -25.89
CA LEU A 187 25.41 5.69 -26.88
C LEU A 187 23.88 5.81 -26.85
N CYS A 188 23.27 5.86 -25.66
CA CYS A 188 21.83 6.08 -25.53
C CYS A 188 21.42 7.43 -26.14
N ALA A 189 22.16 8.50 -25.85
CA ALA A 189 21.91 9.82 -26.43
C ALA A 189 22.04 9.81 -27.97
N GLU A 190 23.06 9.14 -28.51
CA GLU A 190 23.26 8.97 -29.96
C GLU A 190 22.12 8.18 -30.62
N CYS A 191 21.59 7.16 -29.94
CA CYS A 191 20.50 6.34 -30.45
C CYS A 191 19.11 6.99 -30.27
N GLY A 192 19.00 8.09 -29.53
CA GLY A 192 17.70 8.69 -29.18
C GLY A 192 16.95 7.95 -28.06
N VAL A 193 17.67 7.23 -27.20
CA VAL A 193 17.13 6.53 -26.02
C VAL A 193 17.13 7.46 -24.81
N HIS A 194 16.02 7.47 -24.08
CA HIS A 194 15.81 8.32 -22.91
C HIS A 194 16.38 7.69 -21.63
N THR A 195 17.48 8.26 -21.16
CA THR A 195 18.05 8.02 -19.82
C THR A 195 17.73 9.16 -18.83
N LYS A 196 16.96 10.16 -19.30
CA LYS A 196 16.44 11.31 -18.55
C LYS A 196 14.90 11.24 -18.45
N PRO A 197 14.28 11.91 -17.46
CA PRO A 197 12.83 11.93 -17.33
C PRO A 197 12.14 12.64 -18.50
N ALA A 198 10.93 12.20 -18.85
CA ALA A 198 10.10 12.82 -19.87
C ALA A 198 8.61 12.56 -19.65
N PHE A 199 7.77 13.47 -20.11
CA PHE A 199 6.33 13.23 -20.25
C PHE A 199 6.08 12.34 -21.46
N ILE A 200 5.32 11.28 -21.27
CA ILE A 200 4.85 10.45 -22.39
C ILE A 200 3.48 10.92 -22.87
N ALA A 201 2.66 11.48 -21.99
CA ALA A 201 1.35 12.03 -22.27
C ALA A 201 1.06 13.20 -21.30
N PRO A 202 0.01 14.02 -21.51
CA PRO A 202 -0.33 15.09 -20.57
C PRO A 202 -0.49 14.57 -19.13
N GLY A 203 0.33 15.10 -18.21
CA GLY A 203 0.34 14.70 -16.80
C GLY A 203 0.97 13.33 -16.50
N VAL A 204 1.39 12.56 -17.52
CA VAL A 204 1.96 11.21 -17.34
C VAL A 204 3.43 11.22 -17.76
N ALA A 205 4.32 10.88 -16.82
CA ALA A 205 5.76 10.89 -17.06
C ALA A 205 6.44 9.60 -16.64
N VAL A 206 7.63 9.39 -17.21
CA VAL A 206 8.56 8.30 -16.86
C VAL A 206 9.86 8.93 -16.36
N CYS A 207 10.39 8.42 -15.25
CA CYS A 207 11.62 8.88 -14.61
C CYS A 207 12.58 7.70 -14.35
N PRO A 208 13.67 7.57 -15.13
CA PRO A 208 14.71 6.58 -14.88
C PRO A 208 15.43 6.85 -13.56
N LEU A 209 15.68 5.82 -12.75
CA LEU A 209 16.45 5.88 -11.51
C LEU A 209 17.69 4.98 -11.67
N PHE A 210 18.88 5.58 -11.56
CA PHE A 210 20.12 4.82 -11.58
C PHE A 210 20.35 4.16 -10.22
N SER A 211 20.91 2.95 -10.23
CA SER A 211 20.98 2.10 -9.04
C SER A 211 22.19 1.17 -9.10
N TRP A 212 22.69 0.80 -7.93
CA TRP A 212 23.56 -0.36 -7.69
C TRP A 212 23.15 -1.00 -6.36
N TYR A 213 23.52 -2.26 -6.11
CA TYR A 213 23.13 -2.96 -4.88
C TYR A 213 24.03 -2.63 -3.68
N GLN A 214 23.52 -2.91 -2.48
CA GLN A 214 24.28 -2.87 -1.22
C GLN A 214 24.42 -4.27 -0.61
N GLY A 215 25.56 -4.54 0.03
CA GLY A 215 25.87 -5.84 0.64
C GLY A 215 24.97 -6.25 1.81
N ASP A 216 24.26 -5.29 2.42
CA ASP A 216 23.34 -5.46 3.55
C ASP A 216 21.87 -5.25 3.20
N PHE A 217 21.46 -5.41 1.93
CA PHE A 217 20.09 -5.20 1.47
C PHE A 217 18.98 -5.85 2.34
N SER A 218 19.24 -7.01 2.94
CA SER A 218 18.30 -7.69 3.87
C SER A 218 18.47 -7.32 5.36
N GLY A 219 19.29 -6.31 5.68
CA GLY A 219 19.69 -5.93 7.03
C GLY A 219 20.81 -6.81 7.63
N VAL A 220 21.44 -7.66 6.82
CA VAL A 220 22.55 -8.53 7.22
C VAL A 220 23.61 -8.49 6.12
N MET A 221 24.85 -8.17 6.47
CA MET A 221 25.98 -8.21 5.54
C MET A 221 26.20 -9.64 5.01
N VAL A 222 26.11 -9.82 3.70
CA VAL A 222 26.37 -11.11 3.05
C VAL A 222 27.78 -11.09 2.42
N PRO A 223 28.65 -12.07 2.72
CA PRO A 223 29.97 -12.16 2.11
C PRO A 223 29.92 -12.23 0.57
N HIS A 224 30.87 -11.58 -0.09
CA HIS A 224 30.99 -11.59 -1.54
C HIS A 224 31.18 -13.02 -2.09
N GLY A 225 30.27 -13.44 -2.98
CA GLY A 225 30.23 -14.78 -3.57
C GLY A 225 30.80 -14.88 -5.00
N GLY A 226 31.53 -13.88 -5.49
CA GLY A 226 32.06 -13.83 -6.87
C GLY A 226 31.10 -13.27 -7.93
N PHE A 227 29.87 -12.91 -7.54
CA PHE A 227 28.91 -12.17 -8.38
C PHE A 227 29.48 -10.80 -8.78
N ASP A 228 29.32 -10.42 -10.05
CA ASP A 228 29.81 -9.15 -10.61
C ASP A 228 31.31 -8.91 -10.44
N SER A 229 32.10 -9.98 -10.23
CA SER A 229 33.57 -9.93 -10.18
C SER A 229 34.23 -9.50 -11.51
N ALA A 230 33.43 -9.43 -12.58
CA ALA A 230 33.80 -8.85 -13.86
C ALA A 230 33.70 -7.32 -13.90
N THR A 231 33.29 -6.67 -12.81
CA THR A 231 33.31 -5.21 -12.69
C THR A 231 34.64 -4.70 -12.16
N PHE A 232 34.94 -3.42 -12.42
CA PHE A 232 36.15 -2.75 -11.98
C PHE A 232 35.85 -1.26 -11.71
N TRP A 233 35.98 -0.85 -10.45
CA TRP A 233 35.53 0.45 -9.92
C TRP A 233 36.65 1.27 -9.25
N PRO A 234 37.81 1.50 -9.89
CA PRO A 234 38.90 2.25 -9.27
C PRO A 234 38.56 3.71 -8.96
N GLU A 235 37.50 4.25 -9.56
CA GLU A 235 37.04 5.62 -9.31
C GLU A 235 36.10 5.75 -8.10
N LEU A 236 35.42 4.66 -7.71
CA LEU A 236 34.32 4.70 -6.74
C LEU A 236 34.56 3.83 -5.50
N ALA A 237 35.31 2.74 -5.60
CA ALA A 237 35.47 1.76 -4.52
C ALA A 237 36.88 1.79 -3.93
N ASP A 238 36.99 1.54 -2.62
CA ASP A 238 38.28 1.44 -1.92
C ASP A 238 39.07 0.21 -2.39
N ASP A 239 38.35 -0.90 -2.60
CA ASP A 239 38.83 -2.05 -3.37
C ASP A 239 38.17 -2.02 -4.76
N PRO A 240 38.92 -1.70 -5.83
CA PRO A 240 38.38 -1.59 -7.19
C PRO A 240 37.70 -2.87 -7.71
N HIS A 241 37.97 -4.03 -7.12
CA HIS A 241 37.36 -5.31 -7.50
C HIS A 241 36.22 -5.74 -6.56
N ASN A 242 35.82 -4.91 -5.60
CA ASN A 242 34.72 -5.18 -4.70
C ASN A 242 33.43 -4.47 -5.16
N PRO A 243 32.50 -5.16 -5.84
CA PRO A 243 31.25 -4.55 -6.29
C PRO A 243 30.22 -4.34 -5.17
N GLN A 244 30.50 -4.77 -3.94
CA GLN A 244 29.67 -4.49 -2.75
C GLN A 244 30.09 -3.22 -2.01
N ASP A 245 31.07 -2.47 -2.51
CA ASP A 245 31.48 -1.22 -1.89
C ASP A 245 30.29 -0.23 -1.85
N PRO A 246 29.87 0.25 -0.66
CA PRO A 246 28.70 1.11 -0.51
C PRO A 246 28.83 2.46 -1.23
N GLN A 247 30.04 2.88 -1.58
CA GLN A 247 30.28 4.09 -2.38
C GLN A 247 29.69 3.99 -3.79
N ILE A 248 29.66 2.79 -4.39
CA ILE A 248 29.09 2.57 -5.72
C ILE A 248 27.58 2.83 -5.70
N ALA A 249 26.84 2.20 -4.78
CA ALA A 249 25.41 2.42 -4.62
C ALA A 249 25.07 3.88 -4.26
N THR A 250 25.89 4.48 -3.39
CA THR A 250 25.73 5.89 -3.00
C THR A 250 25.92 6.84 -4.18
N PHE A 251 26.90 6.57 -5.05
CA PHE A 251 27.12 7.33 -6.27
C PHE A 251 25.90 7.31 -7.20
N PHE A 252 25.42 6.12 -7.57
CA PHE A 252 24.28 5.99 -8.48
C PHE A 252 22.99 6.59 -7.91
N ARG A 253 22.75 6.39 -6.62
CA ARG A 253 21.61 7.00 -5.92
C ARG A 253 21.69 8.53 -5.96
N GLY A 254 22.88 9.11 -5.79
CA GLY A 254 23.10 10.55 -5.87
C GLY A 254 22.79 11.16 -7.25
N LEU A 255 22.88 10.39 -8.35
CA LEU A 255 22.48 10.85 -9.68
C LEU A 255 20.96 11.08 -9.80
N ASN A 256 20.16 10.53 -8.88
CA ASN A 256 18.70 10.63 -8.90
C ASN A 256 18.16 11.85 -8.12
N ASP A 257 18.98 12.55 -7.32
CA ASP A 257 18.47 13.56 -6.40
C ASP A 257 17.77 14.72 -7.15
N ALA A 258 18.37 15.23 -8.22
CA ALA A 258 17.81 16.32 -9.01
C ALA A 258 16.48 15.95 -9.68
N ARG A 259 16.38 14.74 -10.27
CA ARG A 259 15.16 14.28 -10.96
C ARG A 259 14.03 13.96 -9.99
N VAL A 260 14.36 13.43 -8.81
CA VAL A 260 13.39 13.20 -7.72
C VAL A 260 12.82 14.51 -7.21
N ALA A 261 13.69 15.50 -6.95
CA ALA A 261 13.26 16.84 -6.52
C ALA A 261 12.40 17.54 -7.57
N GLN A 262 12.77 17.45 -8.86
CA GLN A 262 12.00 18.04 -9.95
C GLN A 262 10.62 17.37 -10.09
N ALA A 263 10.55 16.04 -10.02
CA ALA A 263 9.29 15.30 -10.05
C ALA A 263 8.34 15.75 -8.93
N ALA A 264 8.86 15.85 -7.70
CA ALA A 264 8.09 16.32 -6.55
C ALA A 264 7.57 17.75 -6.75
N ASN A 265 8.36 18.62 -7.37
CA ASN A 265 7.96 19.99 -7.69
C ASN A 265 6.88 20.05 -8.79
N LEU A 266 7.00 19.27 -9.86
CA LEU A 266 5.98 19.19 -10.92
C LEU A 266 4.65 18.69 -10.38
N ARG A 267 4.69 17.69 -9.49
CA ARG A 267 3.50 17.19 -8.80
C ARG A 267 2.83 18.25 -7.93
N LYS A 268 3.61 19.01 -7.15
CA LYS A 268 3.09 20.11 -6.32
C LYS A 268 2.40 21.20 -7.16
N LYS A 269 2.86 21.43 -8.40
CA LYS A 269 2.24 22.37 -9.35
C LYS A 269 1.01 21.81 -10.06
N GLY A 270 0.71 20.51 -9.90
CA GLY A 270 -0.38 19.83 -10.59
C GLY A 270 -0.08 19.47 -12.06
N GLU A 271 1.18 19.64 -12.49
CA GLU A 271 1.62 19.36 -13.86
C GLU A 271 1.90 17.87 -14.09
N LEU A 272 2.15 17.13 -13.01
CA LEU A 272 2.43 15.70 -13.01
C LEU A 272 1.36 14.95 -12.19
N THR A 273 0.50 14.20 -12.87
CA THR A 273 -0.60 13.42 -12.27
C THR A 273 -0.24 11.95 -12.06
N SER A 274 0.60 11.39 -12.93
CA SER A 274 1.04 10.00 -12.86
C SER A 274 2.52 9.89 -13.20
N LEU A 275 3.30 9.29 -12.31
CA LEU A 275 4.73 9.09 -12.49
C LEU A 275 5.07 7.60 -12.43
N TRP A 276 5.66 7.09 -13.49
CA TRP A 276 6.33 5.79 -13.49
C TRP A 276 7.83 5.99 -13.31
N THR A 277 8.43 5.21 -12.41
CA THR A 277 9.88 5.15 -12.23
C THR A 277 10.40 3.80 -12.67
N PHE A 278 11.70 3.67 -12.89
CA PHE A 278 12.29 2.35 -13.06
C PHE A 278 13.78 2.34 -12.71
N SER A 279 14.27 1.22 -12.19
CA SER A 279 15.69 0.94 -11.93
C SER A 279 16.04 -0.46 -12.43
N HIS A 280 17.31 -0.84 -12.43
CA HIS A 280 17.65 -2.24 -12.70
C HIS A 280 17.55 -3.07 -11.41
N PHE A 281 18.19 -2.60 -10.33
CA PHE A 281 18.20 -3.31 -9.05
C PHE A 281 16.91 -3.12 -8.25
N LEU A 282 16.64 -4.06 -7.34
CA LEU A 282 15.41 -4.10 -6.57
C LEU A 282 15.37 -2.93 -5.55
N PRO A 283 14.29 -2.13 -5.52
CA PRO A 283 14.15 -1.06 -4.53
C PRO A 283 13.70 -1.57 -3.16
N ARG A 284 13.22 -2.83 -3.06
CA ARG A 284 12.65 -3.39 -1.84
C ARG A 284 13.03 -4.84 -1.65
N LYS A 285 13.36 -5.21 -0.40
CA LYS A 285 13.68 -6.60 -0.03
C LYS A 285 12.52 -7.56 -0.25
N GLU A 286 11.27 -7.08 -0.11
CA GLU A 286 10.07 -7.90 -0.31
C GLU A 286 9.92 -8.37 -1.77
N LEU A 287 10.55 -7.66 -2.72
CA LEU A 287 10.56 -8.03 -4.14
C LEU A 287 11.55 -9.18 -4.43
N ASN A 288 12.49 -9.42 -3.53
CA ASN A 288 13.44 -10.53 -3.63
C ASN A 288 12.88 -11.84 -3.05
N MET A 289 11.56 -11.99 -2.91
CA MET A 289 10.94 -13.15 -2.27
C MET A 289 9.94 -13.85 -3.20
N SER A 290 10.07 -15.17 -3.31
CA SER A 290 9.07 -16.06 -3.90
C SER A 290 8.58 -17.04 -2.83
N GLY A 291 7.44 -16.72 -2.22
CA GLY A 291 6.99 -17.40 -1.00
C GLY A 291 7.94 -17.10 0.17
N GLU A 292 8.47 -18.14 0.81
CA GLU A 292 9.43 -18.02 1.93
C GLU A 292 10.90 -18.00 1.47
N HIS A 293 11.16 -18.10 0.17
CA HIS A 293 12.51 -18.22 -0.38
C HIS A 293 12.97 -16.93 -1.05
N ALA A 294 14.22 -16.55 -0.81
CA ALA A 294 14.86 -15.47 -1.54
C ALA A 294 15.11 -15.89 -3.00
N VAL A 295 14.78 -15.02 -3.93
CA VAL A 295 14.94 -15.26 -5.38
C VAL A 295 16.41 -15.20 -5.77
N MET A 296 17.15 -14.25 -5.20
CA MET A 296 18.59 -14.11 -5.41
C MET A 296 19.32 -13.79 -4.09
N PRO A 297 20.66 -13.95 -4.03
CA PRO A 297 21.41 -13.64 -2.83
C PRO A 297 21.18 -12.19 -2.39
N PRO A 298 20.75 -11.92 -1.13
CA PRO A 298 20.35 -10.58 -0.73
C PRO A 298 21.44 -9.52 -0.91
N GLY A 299 22.70 -9.85 -0.64
CA GLY A 299 23.82 -8.90 -0.76
C GLY A 299 24.20 -8.50 -2.18
N VAL A 300 23.44 -8.92 -3.19
CA VAL A 300 23.54 -8.42 -4.58
C VAL A 300 22.18 -8.00 -5.15
N ALA A 301 21.11 -8.03 -4.36
CA ALA A 301 19.74 -7.90 -4.89
C ALA A 301 19.33 -6.44 -5.18
N GLY A 302 19.72 -5.49 -4.32
CA GLY A 302 19.44 -4.08 -4.60
C GLY A 302 19.76 -3.11 -3.47
N ASP A 303 19.04 -1.99 -3.44
CA ASP A 303 19.23 -0.88 -2.48
C ASP A 303 17.87 -0.40 -1.95
N PRO A 304 17.56 -0.58 -0.65
CA PRO A 304 16.28 -0.17 -0.08
C PRO A 304 16.08 1.35 -0.11
N ALA A 305 17.14 2.15 -0.24
CA ALA A 305 17.04 3.60 -0.31
C ALA A 305 16.42 4.09 -1.64
N LEU A 306 16.39 3.25 -2.68
CA LEU A 306 15.70 3.56 -3.94
C LEU A 306 14.18 3.69 -3.72
N ASP A 307 13.61 2.90 -2.82
CA ASP A 307 12.18 3.00 -2.47
C ASP A 307 11.85 4.36 -1.85
N LEU A 308 12.77 4.94 -1.08
CA LEU A 308 12.60 6.27 -0.53
C LEU A 308 12.62 7.33 -1.63
N GLN A 309 13.51 7.20 -2.62
CA GLN A 309 13.62 8.13 -3.74
C GLN A 309 12.38 8.11 -4.65
N LEU A 310 11.89 6.93 -5.04
CA LEU A 310 10.68 6.84 -5.88
C LEU A 310 9.43 7.35 -5.14
N ARG A 311 9.33 7.13 -3.83
CA ARG A 311 8.23 7.66 -3.02
C ARG A 311 8.31 9.19 -2.90
N ALA A 312 9.50 9.73 -2.66
CA ALA A 312 9.72 11.17 -2.63
C ALA A 312 9.39 11.83 -3.98
N ALA A 313 9.68 11.16 -5.10
CA ALA A 313 9.30 11.60 -6.44
C ALA A 313 7.78 11.53 -6.68
N GLY A 314 7.05 10.75 -5.88
CA GLY A 314 5.62 10.56 -6.01
C GLY A 314 5.22 9.53 -7.07
N ALA A 315 6.05 8.51 -7.27
CA ALA A 315 5.77 7.43 -8.22
C ALA A 315 4.48 6.69 -7.86
N VAL A 316 3.67 6.38 -8.87
CA VAL A 316 2.51 5.48 -8.76
C VAL A 316 2.89 4.05 -9.13
N GLY A 317 3.99 3.88 -9.85
CA GLY A 317 4.56 2.58 -10.16
C GLY A 317 6.06 2.63 -10.44
N HIS A 318 6.69 1.47 -10.32
CA HIS A 318 8.11 1.26 -10.48
C HIS A 318 8.39 -0.03 -11.23
N VAL A 319 9.15 0.03 -12.34
CA VAL A 319 9.61 -1.15 -13.06
C VAL A 319 11.03 -1.50 -12.62
N TYR A 320 11.34 -2.78 -12.43
CA TYR A 320 12.68 -3.22 -12.06
C TYR A 320 13.10 -4.50 -12.79
N GLY A 321 14.38 -4.87 -12.69
CA GLY A 321 14.97 -6.07 -13.31
C GLY A 321 15.74 -6.94 -12.32
N HIS A 322 16.85 -7.53 -12.77
CA HIS A 322 17.87 -8.28 -12.03
C HIS A 322 17.46 -9.69 -11.57
N SER A 323 16.26 -9.86 -11.02
CA SER A 323 15.87 -11.16 -10.42
C SER A 323 15.44 -12.24 -11.42
N HIS A 324 15.15 -11.87 -12.67
CA HIS A 324 14.54 -12.68 -13.71
C HIS A 324 13.16 -13.27 -13.39
N ILE A 325 12.57 -12.95 -12.23
CA ILE A 325 11.25 -13.47 -11.85
C ILE A 325 10.16 -12.45 -12.16
N GLY A 326 9.20 -12.84 -13.00
CA GLY A 326 8.00 -12.06 -13.29
C GLY A 326 7.19 -11.77 -12.02
N GLN A 327 7.01 -10.49 -11.70
CA GLN A 327 6.26 -10.06 -10.52
C GLN A 327 5.45 -8.79 -10.81
N ASP A 328 4.27 -8.71 -10.20
CA ASP A 328 3.43 -7.52 -10.19
C ASP A 328 2.80 -7.40 -8.80
N ARG A 329 3.31 -6.45 -8.02
CA ARG A 329 2.99 -6.30 -6.58
C ARG A 329 2.69 -4.86 -6.26
N VAL A 330 1.71 -4.62 -5.38
CA VAL A 330 1.47 -3.28 -4.83
C VAL A 330 1.93 -3.28 -3.39
N TYR A 331 2.81 -2.34 -3.04
CA TYR A 331 3.20 -2.10 -1.65
C TYR A 331 3.06 -0.62 -1.32
N GLU A 332 2.26 -0.33 -0.29
CA GLU A 332 2.10 1.03 0.24
C GLU A 332 1.74 2.04 -0.87
N GLY A 333 0.80 1.66 -1.74
CA GLY A 333 0.26 2.52 -2.80
C GLY A 333 1.11 2.63 -4.08
N VAL A 334 2.26 1.95 -4.16
CA VAL A 334 3.11 1.92 -5.37
C VAL A 334 3.07 0.53 -5.99
N ARG A 335 2.84 0.45 -7.31
CA ARG A 335 2.89 -0.80 -8.09
C ARG A 335 4.30 -1.10 -8.58
N TYR A 336 4.90 -2.21 -8.15
CA TYR A 336 6.22 -2.68 -8.56
C TYR A 336 6.06 -3.81 -9.55
N VAL A 337 6.73 -3.71 -10.69
CA VAL A 337 6.64 -4.67 -11.79
C VAL A 337 8.03 -5.11 -12.23
N GLN A 338 8.20 -6.41 -12.41
CA GLN A 338 9.28 -6.97 -13.21
C GLN A 338 8.66 -7.82 -14.32
N GLN A 339 9.03 -7.54 -15.58
CA GLN A 339 8.55 -8.25 -16.77
C GLN A 339 9.76 -8.82 -17.54
N PRO A 340 10.40 -9.88 -17.02
CA PRO A 340 11.69 -10.33 -17.51
C PRO A 340 11.53 -11.31 -18.68
N LEU A 341 12.26 -11.08 -19.77
CA LEU A 341 12.43 -12.15 -20.75
C LEU A 341 13.32 -13.26 -20.17
N GLY A 342 14.35 -12.88 -19.39
CA GLY A 342 15.26 -13.77 -18.69
C GLY A 342 16.14 -14.58 -19.64
N TYR A 343 16.91 -15.51 -19.09
CA TYR A 343 17.62 -16.49 -19.90
C TYR A 343 16.65 -17.54 -20.45
N PRO A 344 16.90 -18.07 -21.66
CA PRO A 344 16.15 -19.22 -22.18
C PRO A 344 16.12 -20.43 -21.24
N THR A 345 17.10 -20.55 -20.34
CA THR A 345 17.24 -21.64 -19.37
C THR A 345 16.47 -21.45 -18.07
N ASP A 346 15.87 -20.28 -17.83
CA ASP A 346 15.21 -19.97 -16.54
C ASP A 346 13.88 -20.71 -16.36
N GLY A 347 13.38 -21.37 -17.41
CA GLY A 347 12.16 -22.17 -17.38
C GLY A 347 10.85 -21.37 -17.37
N HIS A 348 10.95 -20.04 -17.42
CA HIS A 348 9.84 -19.09 -17.51
C HIS A 348 10.31 -17.84 -18.26
N ARG A 349 9.43 -17.23 -19.06
CA ARG A 349 9.76 -16.12 -19.98
C ARG A 349 8.56 -15.22 -20.21
N GLU A 350 8.72 -13.92 -20.02
CA GLU A 350 7.67 -12.93 -20.30
C GLU A 350 7.79 -12.35 -21.71
N GLU A 351 7.35 -13.13 -22.70
CA GLU A 351 7.44 -12.80 -24.13
C GLU A 351 6.55 -11.61 -24.59
N ARG A 352 5.73 -11.05 -23.71
CA ARG A 352 4.93 -9.86 -24.03
C ARG A 352 5.32 -8.71 -23.12
N PRO A 353 5.55 -7.51 -23.66
CA PRO A 353 5.83 -6.37 -22.81
C PRO A 353 4.58 -6.05 -22.00
N LEU A 354 4.74 -5.70 -20.73
CA LEU A 354 3.59 -5.38 -19.89
C LEU A 354 3.09 -3.98 -20.23
N GLN A 355 1.79 -3.84 -20.48
CA GLN A 355 1.16 -2.53 -20.65
C GLN A 355 0.89 -1.87 -19.30
N LEU A 356 1.59 -0.76 -19.03
CA LEU A 356 1.50 0.01 -17.80
C LEU A 356 0.50 1.18 -17.89
N PHE A 357 0.31 1.72 -19.10
CA PHE A 357 -0.57 2.85 -19.37
C PHE A 357 -1.15 2.78 -20.78
N ASP A 358 -2.40 3.24 -20.93
CA ASP A 358 -3.07 3.40 -22.21
C ASP A 358 -4.06 4.58 -22.17
N ALA A 359 -3.77 5.60 -22.98
CA ALA A 359 -4.56 6.81 -23.09
C ALA A 359 -5.98 6.53 -23.60
N ALA A 360 -6.21 5.49 -24.41
CA ALA A 360 -7.55 5.10 -24.84
C ALA A 360 -8.35 4.49 -23.68
N GLN A 361 -7.72 3.71 -22.80
CA GLN A 361 -8.38 3.22 -21.58
C GLN A 361 -8.69 4.35 -20.59
N VAL A 362 -7.84 5.38 -20.56
CA VAL A 362 -8.08 6.61 -19.77
C VAL A 362 -9.16 7.50 -20.39
N ALA A 363 -9.20 7.62 -21.73
CA ALA A 363 -10.13 8.47 -22.48
C ALA A 363 -11.51 7.83 -22.72
N LEU A 364 -11.59 6.51 -22.83
CA LEU A 364 -12.85 5.76 -22.73
C LEU A 364 -13.48 5.92 -21.35
N GLY A 365 -12.69 6.34 -20.37
CA GLY A 365 -13.03 6.32 -18.97
C GLY A 365 -13.37 4.89 -18.51
N PRO A 366 -13.43 4.63 -17.21
CA PRO A 366 -14.45 3.71 -16.77
C PRO A 366 -15.80 4.30 -17.25
N ALA A 367 -16.75 3.46 -17.67
CA ALA A 367 -18.14 3.87 -17.96
C ALA A 367 -18.53 5.07 -17.09
N ALA A 368 -18.90 6.19 -17.75
CA ALA A 368 -19.10 7.52 -17.19
C ALA A 368 -19.06 7.52 -15.66
N ALA A 369 -18.00 8.07 -15.05
CA ALA A 369 -17.84 8.09 -13.59
C ALA A 369 -19.20 8.41 -12.95
N PRO A 370 -19.88 7.41 -12.36
CA PRO A 370 -21.18 7.65 -11.77
C PRO A 370 -20.93 8.61 -10.61
N SER A 371 -21.87 9.53 -10.37
CA SER A 371 -21.66 10.65 -9.46
C SER A 371 -21.00 10.16 -8.16
N THR A 372 -19.85 10.74 -7.84
CA THR A 372 -19.17 10.52 -6.55
C THR A 372 -19.93 11.17 -5.40
N GLY A 373 -21.03 11.87 -5.68
CA GLY A 373 -21.99 12.33 -4.68
C GLY A 373 -23.28 11.53 -4.76
N VAL A 374 -23.96 11.45 -3.63
CA VAL A 374 -25.40 11.16 -3.56
C VAL A 374 -26.05 12.47 -3.18
N ASP A 375 -27.10 12.90 -3.88
CA ASP A 375 -27.90 14.02 -3.39
C ASP A 375 -28.59 13.58 -2.08
N ARG A 376 -28.23 14.21 -0.97
CA ARG A 376 -28.77 13.85 0.35
C ARG A 376 -30.29 13.93 0.36
N ALA A 377 -30.88 14.89 -0.37
CA ALA A 377 -32.33 15.07 -0.48
C ALA A 377 -33.03 13.90 -1.19
N GLN A 378 -32.26 13.05 -1.88
CA GLN A 378 -32.75 11.89 -2.63
C GLN A 378 -32.41 10.55 -1.95
N LEU A 379 -31.87 10.58 -0.72
CA LEU A 379 -31.64 9.36 0.06
C LEU A 379 -32.97 8.62 0.28
N SER A 380 -33.10 7.46 -0.35
CA SER A 380 -34.27 6.61 -0.20
C SER A 380 -34.33 6.02 1.21
N ALA A 381 -35.36 6.36 1.97
CA ALA A 381 -35.63 5.78 3.29
C ALA A 381 -35.72 4.25 3.22
N GLU A 382 -36.29 3.68 2.15
CA GLU A 382 -36.34 2.22 1.93
C GLU A 382 -34.96 1.59 1.81
N ARG A 383 -34.03 2.27 1.13
CA ARG A 383 -32.64 1.79 0.97
C ARG A 383 -31.85 1.95 2.27
N VAL A 384 -32.04 3.05 3.00
CA VAL A 384 -31.41 3.25 4.32
C VAL A 384 -31.89 2.18 5.32
N ARG A 385 -33.21 1.92 5.40
CA ARG A 385 -33.76 0.80 6.20
C ARG A 385 -33.16 -0.53 5.77
N GLY A 386 -33.12 -0.77 4.46
CA GLY A 386 -32.57 -1.99 3.88
C GLY A 386 -31.12 -2.20 4.29
N ALA A 387 -30.29 -1.15 4.24
CA ALA A 387 -28.89 -1.21 4.66
C ALA A 387 -28.72 -1.58 6.13
N LEU A 388 -29.48 -0.96 7.03
CA LEU A 388 -29.37 -1.22 8.47
C LEU A 388 -29.86 -2.63 8.83
N PHE A 389 -31.04 -3.03 8.33
CA PHE A 389 -31.53 -4.39 8.53
C PHE A 389 -30.62 -5.43 7.88
N GLY A 390 -30.11 -5.14 6.70
CA GLY A 390 -29.16 -6.00 6.00
C GLY A 390 -27.89 -6.23 6.81
N ALA A 391 -27.32 -5.18 7.40
CA ALA A 391 -26.15 -5.30 8.27
C ALA A 391 -26.40 -6.19 9.49
N LEU A 392 -27.51 -5.96 10.18
CA LEU A 392 -27.89 -6.73 11.37
C LEU A 392 -28.25 -8.19 11.03
N CYS A 393 -28.90 -8.42 9.88
CA CYS A 393 -29.18 -9.78 9.41
C CYS A 393 -27.89 -10.52 9.05
N GLY A 394 -26.94 -9.85 8.40
CA GLY A 394 -25.63 -10.41 8.06
C GLY A 394 -24.83 -10.83 9.29
N ASP A 395 -24.78 -9.96 10.31
CA ASP A 395 -24.17 -10.25 11.62
C ASP A 395 -24.80 -11.49 12.27
N ALA A 396 -26.12 -11.48 12.46
CA ALA A 396 -26.84 -12.55 13.16
C ALA A 396 -26.83 -13.90 12.41
N LEU A 397 -26.84 -13.88 11.06
CA LEU A 397 -26.80 -15.10 10.25
C LEU A 397 -25.43 -15.78 10.32
N ALA A 398 -24.37 -14.97 10.29
CA ALA A 398 -23.00 -15.44 10.25
C ALA A 398 -22.43 -15.83 11.62
N MET A 399 -22.96 -15.24 12.70
CA MET A 399 -22.51 -15.43 14.07
C MET A 399 -22.27 -16.91 14.49
N PRO A 400 -23.14 -17.89 14.15
CA PRO A 400 -22.95 -19.28 14.57
C PRO A 400 -21.77 -20.01 13.93
N VAL A 401 -21.21 -19.46 12.86
CA VAL A 401 -20.12 -20.04 12.06
C VAL A 401 -18.91 -19.10 11.98
N CYS A 402 -18.89 -18.05 12.79
CA CYS A 402 -17.75 -17.16 12.93
C CYS A 402 -16.50 -17.94 13.36
N TRP A 403 -15.41 -17.74 12.63
CA TRP A 403 -14.11 -18.40 12.77
C TRP A 403 -14.12 -19.92 12.60
N TYR A 404 -15.04 -20.45 11.77
CA TYR A 404 -14.99 -21.85 11.33
C TYR A 404 -13.94 -22.03 10.22
N TYR A 405 -12.66 -22.07 10.58
CA TYR A 405 -11.57 -22.26 9.60
C TYR A 405 -11.47 -23.69 9.03
N GLY A 406 -12.22 -24.65 9.59
CA GLY A 406 -12.47 -25.94 8.93
C GLY A 406 -13.52 -25.87 7.80
N GLY A 407 -14.07 -24.68 7.56
CA GLY A 407 -14.99 -24.34 6.47
C GLY A 407 -16.27 -25.19 6.44
N GLN A 408 -16.78 -25.42 5.25
CA GLN A 408 -18.02 -26.18 5.00
C GLN A 408 -18.06 -27.56 5.68
N ARG A 409 -16.91 -28.26 5.81
CA ARG A 409 -16.85 -29.56 6.50
C ARG A 409 -17.14 -29.43 7.99
N GLN A 410 -16.60 -28.38 8.61
CA GLN A 410 -16.84 -28.06 10.01
C GLN A 410 -18.29 -27.67 10.25
N ILE A 411 -18.84 -26.80 9.38
CA ILE A 411 -20.24 -26.37 9.45
C ILE A 411 -21.17 -27.59 9.32
N LYS A 412 -20.94 -28.46 8.32
CA LYS A 412 -21.72 -29.69 8.13
C LYS A 412 -21.65 -30.62 9.33
N ARG A 413 -20.48 -30.78 9.95
CA ARG A 413 -20.31 -31.60 11.16
C ARG A 413 -21.16 -31.07 12.31
N ASP A 414 -21.14 -29.77 12.53
CA ASP A 414 -21.74 -29.18 13.72
C ASP A 414 -23.25 -28.93 13.53
N TYR A 415 -23.69 -28.54 12.34
CA TYR A 415 -25.08 -28.16 12.05
C TYR A 415 -25.84 -29.16 11.15
N GLY A 416 -25.21 -30.24 10.71
CA GLY A 416 -25.83 -31.28 9.87
C GLY A 416 -25.95 -30.92 8.38
N GLY A 417 -25.56 -29.70 7.99
CA GLY A 417 -25.64 -29.18 6.63
C GLY A 417 -25.22 -27.71 6.58
N PRO A 418 -25.32 -27.05 5.41
CA PRO A 418 -25.19 -25.60 5.32
C PRO A 418 -26.29 -24.92 6.13
N LEU A 419 -25.99 -23.75 6.68
CA LEU A 419 -26.99 -22.86 7.26
C LEU A 419 -27.99 -22.45 6.18
N THR A 420 -29.25 -22.33 6.57
CA THR A 420 -30.38 -21.87 5.73
C THR A 420 -31.13 -20.68 6.36
N GLY A 421 -30.69 -20.24 7.53
CA GLY A 421 -31.28 -19.17 8.34
C GLY A 421 -30.61 -19.12 9.71
N TYR A 422 -31.21 -18.38 10.65
CA TYR A 422 -30.65 -18.24 11.98
C TYR A 422 -30.65 -19.55 12.76
N VAL A 423 -29.50 -19.86 13.35
CA VAL A 423 -29.32 -20.97 14.28
C VAL A 423 -28.59 -20.49 15.52
N LYS A 424 -28.72 -21.23 16.62
CA LYS A 424 -27.96 -20.93 17.83
C LYS A 424 -26.49 -21.36 17.63
N PRO A 425 -25.47 -20.57 18.03
CA PRO A 425 -24.09 -21.01 18.07
C PRO A 425 -23.94 -22.25 18.96
N LYS A 426 -23.03 -23.15 18.59
CA LYS A 426 -22.62 -24.23 19.47
C LYS A 426 -22.04 -23.67 20.76
N GLU A 427 -22.15 -24.42 21.85
CA GLU A 427 -21.51 -24.02 23.11
C GLU A 427 -19.98 -24.15 23.03
N GLN A 428 -19.49 -25.09 22.20
CA GLN A 428 -18.08 -25.45 22.08
C GLN A 428 -17.65 -25.43 20.62
N LEU A 429 -16.36 -25.17 20.41
CA LEU A 429 -15.76 -25.10 19.09
C LEU A 429 -14.37 -25.76 19.10
N ILE A 430 -14.19 -26.74 18.22
CA ILE A 430 -12.89 -27.35 17.96
C ILE A 430 -12.01 -26.31 17.23
N GLY A 431 -10.81 -26.05 17.76
CA GLY A 431 -9.89 -25.06 17.22
C GLY A 431 -10.16 -23.63 17.70
N SER A 432 -11.01 -23.44 18.72
CA SER A 432 -11.20 -22.12 19.34
C SER A 432 -9.87 -21.57 19.88
N PHE A 433 -9.49 -20.36 19.47
CA PHE A 433 -8.27 -19.68 19.92
C PHE A 433 -8.49 -18.77 21.14
N MET A 434 -9.70 -18.71 21.69
CA MET A 434 -10.07 -17.86 22.84
C MET A 434 -9.35 -18.26 24.16
N MET A 435 -8.53 -19.30 24.15
CA MET A 435 -8.09 -20.06 25.34
C MET A 435 -7.02 -19.38 26.22
N ASN A 436 -6.46 -18.23 25.84
CA ASN A 436 -5.30 -17.62 26.52
C ASN A 436 -5.36 -16.08 26.65
N GLU A 437 -6.55 -15.46 26.58
CA GLU A 437 -6.64 -14.01 26.55
C GLU A 437 -7.39 -13.45 27.77
N ALA A 438 -6.82 -12.43 28.40
CA ALA A 438 -7.41 -11.78 29.58
C ALA A 438 -8.42 -10.69 29.18
N LEU A 439 -9.52 -10.59 29.93
CA LEU A 439 -10.46 -9.47 29.82
C LEU A 439 -10.16 -8.43 30.90
N PRO A 440 -10.18 -7.12 30.56
CA PRO A 440 -10.17 -6.05 31.56
C PRO A 440 -11.35 -6.19 32.51
N LYS A 441 -11.14 -5.94 33.80
CA LYS A 441 -12.14 -6.10 34.87
C LYS A 441 -13.41 -5.29 34.61
N ALA A 442 -13.27 -4.10 34.03
CA ALA A 442 -14.37 -3.20 33.73
C ALA A 442 -15.37 -3.75 32.68
N ILE A 443 -14.95 -4.70 31.85
CA ILE A 443 -15.75 -5.27 30.76
C ILE A 443 -15.83 -6.81 30.79
N ASP A 444 -15.26 -7.44 31.82
CA ASP A 444 -15.24 -8.90 31.96
C ASP A 444 -16.67 -9.46 32.12
N HIS A 445 -17.46 -8.89 33.04
CA HIS A 445 -18.83 -9.35 33.33
C HIS A 445 -18.92 -10.88 33.56
N GLY A 446 -17.85 -11.48 34.10
CA GLY A 446 -17.73 -12.92 34.35
C GLY A 446 -17.47 -13.78 33.11
N ARG A 447 -17.07 -13.19 31.97
CA ARG A 447 -16.83 -13.89 30.70
C ARG A 447 -15.47 -14.58 30.63
N SER A 448 -14.49 -14.14 31.42
CA SER A 448 -13.14 -14.73 31.48
C SER A 448 -13.16 -16.24 31.75
N ARG A 449 -14.21 -16.76 32.40
CA ARG A 449 -14.40 -18.21 32.62
C ARG A 449 -14.54 -19.03 31.33
N TYR A 450 -14.82 -18.39 30.21
CA TYR A 450 -14.95 -18.99 28.87
C TYR A 450 -13.68 -18.83 28.03
N TYR A 451 -12.73 -17.98 28.46
CA TYR A 451 -11.44 -17.75 27.80
C TYR A 451 -10.38 -18.78 28.22
N ARG A 452 -10.81 -20.03 28.36
CA ARG A 452 -9.98 -21.17 28.78
C ARG A 452 -10.50 -22.45 28.12
N PRO A 453 -9.68 -23.50 28.03
CA PRO A 453 -10.13 -24.81 27.53
C PRO A 453 -11.34 -25.32 28.31
N VAL A 454 -12.24 -26.04 27.62
CA VAL A 454 -13.39 -26.69 28.27
C VAL A 454 -12.93 -27.81 29.20
N ASN A 455 -11.89 -28.54 28.78
CA ASN A 455 -11.25 -29.60 29.52
C ASN A 455 -9.73 -29.49 29.35
N GLU A 456 -8.99 -29.45 30.47
CA GLU A 456 -7.52 -29.41 30.49
C GLU A 456 -6.86 -30.59 29.75
N GLN A 457 -7.57 -31.72 29.63
CA GLN A 457 -7.09 -32.93 28.93
C GLN A 457 -7.33 -32.89 27.42
N SER A 458 -8.14 -31.94 26.92
CA SER A 458 -8.43 -31.78 25.50
C SER A 458 -8.32 -30.29 25.13
N PRO A 459 -7.09 -29.75 25.11
CA PRO A 459 -6.85 -28.32 24.92
C PRO A 459 -7.19 -27.82 23.51
N SER A 460 -7.60 -28.70 22.59
CA SER A 460 -8.07 -28.30 21.25
C SER A 460 -9.56 -27.94 21.21
N ILE A 461 -10.29 -28.14 22.31
CA ILE A 461 -11.72 -27.82 22.42
C ILE A 461 -11.91 -26.65 23.39
N GLY A 462 -12.25 -25.50 22.83
CA GLY A 462 -12.62 -24.31 23.58
C GLY A 462 -14.12 -24.02 23.49
N TYR A 463 -14.55 -22.96 24.17
CA TYR A 463 -15.88 -22.42 23.99
C TYR A 463 -15.99 -21.72 22.64
N HIS A 464 -17.19 -21.76 22.04
CA HIS A 464 -17.47 -20.95 20.87
C HIS A 464 -17.47 -19.46 21.25
N TYR A 465 -16.95 -18.60 20.37
CA TYR A 465 -16.78 -17.17 20.62
C TYR A 465 -18.07 -16.49 21.03
N HIS A 466 -19.14 -16.75 20.30
CA HIS A 466 -20.45 -16.17 20.53
C HIS A 466 -21.40 -17.03 21.37
N ARG A 467 -20.85 -17.95 22.19
CA ARG A 467 -21.69 -18.86 22.97
C ARG A 467 -22.68 -18.10 23.85
N GLY A 468 -23.86 -18.66 24.03
CA GLY A 468 -24.94 -18.09 24.83
C GLY A 468 -25.86 -17.12 24.10
N LEU A 469 -25.47 -16.60 22.92
CA LEU A 469 -26.40 -15.83 22.09
C LEU A 469 -27.52 -16.73 21.53
N PRO A 470 -28.75 -16.23 21.39
CA PRO A 470 -29.85 -16.96 20.76
C PRO A 470 -29.68 -17.00 19.23
N ALA A 471 -30.46 -17.85 18.55
CA ALA A 471 -30.63 -17.71 17.11
C ALA A 471 -31.21 -16.32 16.79
N GLY A 472 -30.62 -15.61 15.82
CA GLY A 472 -31.00 -14.23 15.51
C GLY A 472 -30.43 -13.19 16.49
N GLY A 473 -29.60 -13.61 17.46
CA GLY A 473 -28.88 -12.71 18.34
C GLY A 473 -27.73 -12.00 17.62
N LEU A 474 -27.46 -10.77 18.01
CA LEU A 474 -26.37 -9.96 17.47
C LEU A 474 -25.09 -10.15 18.29
N THR A 475 -23.95 -10.13 17.59
CA THR A 475 -22.64 -10.04 18.24
C THR A 475 -22.44 -8.72 18.97
N LEU A 476 -21.37 -8.58 19.75
CA LEU A 476 -21.00 -7.29 20.34
C LEU A 476 -20.94 -6.17 19.29
N GLU A 477 -20.34 -6.44 18.13
CA GLU A 477 -20.22 -5.48 17.04
C GLU A 477 -21.58 -5.16 16.39
N GLY A 478 -22.48 -6.14 16.27
CA GLY A 478 -23.88 -5.89 15.88
C GLY A 478 -24.61 -4.98 16.88
N GLN A 479 -24.34 -5.10 18.18
CA GLN A 479 -24.88 -4.18 19.20
C GLN A 479 -24.23 -2.79 19.13
N MET A 480 -22.97 -2.69 18.71
CA MET A 480 -22.30 -1.40 18.43
C MET A 480 -22.93 -0.66 17.24
N ILE A 481 -23.39 -1.38 16.20
CA ILE A 481 -24.18 -0.78 15.11
C ILE A 481 -25.43 -0.10 15.69
N ARG A 482 -26.17 -0.80 16.57
CA ARG A 482 -27.36 -0.23 17.24
C ARG A 482 -27.02 0.98 18.11
N LEU A 483 -25.89 0.95 18.82
CA LEU A 483 -25.42 2.11 19.60
C LEU A 483 -25.19 3.34 18.70
N LEU A 484 -24.54 3.15 17.55
CA LEU A 484 -24.27 4.23 16.60
C LEU A 484 -25.55 4.73 15.93
N MET A 485 -26.52 3.85 15.64
CA MET A 485 -27.85 4.26 15.17
C MET A 485 -28.53 5.19 16.18
N ARG A 486 -28.59 4.78 17.45
CA ARG A 486 -29.18 5.60 18.52
C ARG A 486 -28.45 6.94 18.68
N ALA A 487 -27.11 6.92 18.67
CA ALA A 487 -26.31 8.15 18.81
C ALA A 487 -26.59 9.17 17.69
N VAL A 488 -26.68 8.72 16.44
CA VAL A 488 -27.02 9.60 15.31
C VAL A 488 -28.48 10.07 15.38
N ALA A 489 -29.42 9.18 15.73
CA ALA A 489 -30.84 9.54 15.85
C ALA A 489 -31.08 10.58 16.96
N GLU A 490 -30.49 10.38 18.14
CA GLU A 490 -30.56 11.33 19.26
C GLU A 490 -29.93 12.69 18.91
N ASN A 491 -28.93 12.69 18.02
CA ASN A 491 -28.30 13.88 17.49
C ASN A 491 -28.95 14.40 16.18
N LYS A 492 -30.22 14.02 15.93
CA LYS A 492 -31.06 14.51 14.83
C LYS A 492 -30.41 14.36 13.45
N GLY A 493 -29.73 13.24 13.23
CA GLY A 493 -29.11 12.90 11.94
C GLY A 493 -27.68 13.44 11.77
N ALA A 494 -27.20 14.27 12.70
CA ALA A 494 -25.80 14.69 12.74
C ALA A 494 -24.94 13.65 13.47
N LEU A 495 -23.65 13.58 13.13
CA LEU A 495 -22.73 12.67 13.83
C LEU A 495 -22.45 13.14 15.25
N PRO A 496 -22.39 12.23 16.24
CA PRO A 496 -21.93 12.58 17.59
C PRO A 496 -20.49 13.09 17.54
N SER A 497 -20.14 13.99 18.48
CA SER A 497 -18.75 14.41 18.62
C SER A 497 -17.87 13.22 19.06
N PRO A 498 -16.56 13.22 18.77
CA PRO A 498 -15.67 12.15 19.21
C PRO A 498 -15.72 11.87 20.72
N ASP A 499 -15.95 12.91 21.54
CA ASP A 499 -16.05 12.76 22.99
C ASP A 499 -17.39 12.18 23.44
N ASP A 500 -18.50 12.60 22.83
CA ASP A 500 -19.83 12.00 23.08
C ASP A 500 -19.83 10.52 22.69
N LEU A 501 -19.29 10.21 21.51
CA LEU A 501 -19.18 8.84 21.04
C LEU A 501 -18.33 7.97 21.98
N ARG A 502 -17.17 8.47 22.43
CA ARG A 502 -16.35 7.79 23.44
C ARG A 502 -17.10 7.56 24.75
N ALA A 503 -17.81 8.57 25.24
CA ALA A 503 -18.57 8.46 26.49
C ALA A 503 -19.65 7.38 26.39
N ARG A 504 -20.43 7.37 25.29
CA ARG A 504 -21.46 6.35 25.00
C ARG A 504 -20.85 4.95 24.90
N TYR A 505 -19.76 4.81 24.17
CA TYR A 505 -19.03 3.55 24.04
C TYR A 505 -18.54 3.02 25.40
N VAL A 506 -17.93 3.89 26.23
CA VAL A 506 -17.44 3.51 27.55
C VAL A 506 -18.58 3.07 28.47
N ALA A 507 -19.69 3.79 28.46
CA ALA A 507 -20.88 3.44 29.23
C ALA A 507 -21.46 2.10 28.78
N PHE A 508 -21.65 1.91 27.48
CA PHE A 508 -22.22 0.70 26.89
C PHE A 508 -21.40 -0.56 27.24
N MET A 509 -20.08 -0.50 27.09
CA MET A 509 -19.20 -1.64 27.38
C MET A 509 -19.17 -1.99 28.89
N LYS A 510 -19.26 -0.97 29.76
CA LYS A 510 -19.31 -1.17 31.22
C LYS A 510 -20.65 -1.65 31.74
N ASP A 511 -21.74 -1.44 31.01
CA ASP A 511 -23.07 -1.92 31.39
C ASP A 511 -23.19 -3.45 31.18
N GLY A 512 -22.51 -3.99 30.17
CA GLY A 512 -22.43 -5.44 29.94
C GLY A 512 -23.66 -6.07 29.28
N SER A 513 -24.66 -5.27 28.89
CA SER A 513 -25.92 -5.70 28.26
C SER A 513 -25.79 -6.34 26.87
N HIS A 514 -24.63 -6.24 26.22
CA HIS A 514 -24.43 -6.78 24.86
C HIS A 514 -24.58 -8.31 24.74
N GLY A 515 -24.52 -9.06 25.85
CA GLY A 515 -24.82 -10.50 25.89
C GLY A 515 -23.80 -11.44 25.22
N ASP A 516 -22.95 -10.94 24.34
CA ASP A 516 -21.93 -11.73 23.64
C ASP A 516 -20.82 -12.20 24.60
N THR A 517 -20.31 -13.41 24.39
CA THR A 517 -19.16 -13.94 25.13
C THR A 517 -17.85 -13.37 24.58
N TRP A 518 -17.77 -13.10 23.28
CA TRP A 518 -16.57 -12.57 22.65
C TRP A 518 -16.48 -11.05 22.79
N VAL A 519 -15.27 -10.59 23.08
CA VAL A 519 -14.89 -9.17 23.11
C VAL A 519 -13.63 -9.01 22.27
N SER A 520 -13.75 -8.28 21.17
CA SER A 520 -12.64 -8.05 20.23
C SER A 520 -11.43 -7.39 20.88
N LYS A 521 -10.24 -7.67 20.34
CA LYS A 521 -8.95 -7.27 20.91
C LYS A 521 -8.84 -5.76 21.15
N TYR A 522 -9.27 -4.94 20.21
CA TYR A 522 -9.21 -3.48 20.36
C TYR A 522 -10.03 -2.95 21.54
N HIS A 523 -11.20 -3.55 21.83
CA HIS A 523 -11.97 -3.22 23.02
C HIS A 523 -11.17 -3.53 24.28
N ARG A 524 -10.58 -4.73 24.35
CA ARG A 524 -9.80 -5.18 25.51
C ARG A 524 -8.59 -4.29 25.75
N GLU A 525 -7.88 -3.91 24.69
CA GLU A 525 -6.74 -3.01 24.81
C GLU A 525 -7.16 -1.59 25.23
N PHE A 526 -8.23 -1.06 24.65
CA PHE A 526 -8.79 0.24 25.07
C PHE A 526 -9.06 0.26 26.58
N PHE A 527 -9.77 -0.75 27.09
CA PHE A 527 -10.12 -0.82 28.52
C PHE A 527 -8.94 -1.19 29.41
N ALA A 528 -7.98 -1.98 28.94
CA ALA A 528 -6.73 -2.23 29.67
C ALA A 528 -5.91 -0.95 29.85
N GLN A 529 -5.90 -0.05 28.87
CA GLN A 529 -5.26 1.27 29.01
C GLN A 529 -6.04 2.18 29.95
N LEU A 530 -7.38 2.16 29.86
CA LEU A 530 -8.25 2.93 30.75
C LEU A 530 -8.07 2.53 32.22
N GLU A 531 -7.94 1.23 32.50
CA GLU A 531 -7.66 0.70 33.85
C GLU A 531 -6.29 1.13 34.40
N LYS A 532 -5.32 1.41 33.51
CA LYS A 532 -4.02 1.99 33.89
C LYS A 532 -4.08 3.51 34.14
N GLY A 533 -5.26 4.13 34.03
CA GLY A 533 -5.45 5.56 34.21
C GLY A 533 -5.17 6.40 32.96
N THR A 534 -5.01 5.77 31.78
CA THR A 534 -4.85 6.50 30.52
C THR A 534 -6.16 7.20 30.16
N PRO A 535 -6.16 8.49 29.77
CA PRO A 535 -7.37 9.16 29.29
C PRO A 535 -8.00 8.44 28.10
N ALA A 536 -9.33 8.43 28.02
CA ALA A 536 -10.07 7.71 26.98
C ALA A 536 -9.64 8.06 25.53
N PRO A 537 -9.38 9.33 25.16
CA PRO A 537 -8.85 9.65 23.82
C PRO A 537 -7.51 8.98 23.51
N GLU A 538 -6.62 8.89 24.50
CA GLU A 538 -5.31 8.24 24.34
C GLU A 538 -5.41 6.70 24.33
N CYS A 539 -6.44 6.12 24.95
CA CYS A 539 -6.70 4.68 24.88
C CYS A 539 -6.98 4.24 23.44
N ALA A 540 -7.78 5.01 22.69
CA ALA A 540 -8.06 4.75 21.29
C ALA A 540 -6.79 4.88 20.41
N ALA A 541 -5.96 5.90 20.67
CA ALA A 541 -4.75 6.15 19.90
C ALA A 541 -3.65 5.10 20.11
N ARG A 542 -3.59 4.49 21.29
CA ARG A 542 -2.59 3.49 21.69
C ARG A 542 -3.07 2.04 21.53
N GLY A 543 -4.25 1.83 20.94
CA GLY A 543 -4.86 0.52 20.77
C GLY A 543 -4.22 -0.32 19.66
N ASP A 544 -4.87 -1.44 19.37
CA ASP A 544 -4.35 -2.49 18.48
C ASP A 544 -3.97 -1.94 17.11
N PRO A 545 -2.69 -2.05 16.69
CA PRO A 545 -2.26 -1.52 15.40
C PRO A 545 -2.78 -2.35 14.22
N VAL A 546 -3.32 -3.55 14.46
CA VAL A 546 -3.84 -4.42 13.40
C VAL A 546 -5.15 -3.82 12.86
N GLU A 547 -5.24 -3.62 11.55
CA GLU A 547 -6.43 -3.07 10.89
C GLU A 547 -7.38 -4.19 10.45
N THR A 548 -8.53 -4.27 11.11
CA THR A 548 -9.47 -5.40 11.00
C THR A 548 -10.89 -4.93 10.66
N MET A 549 -11.69 -5.81 10.06
CA MET A 549 -12.99 -5.50 9.45
C MET A 549 -14.05 -4.94 10.42
N GLU A 550 -13.93 -5.19 11.72
CA GLU A 550 -14.81 -4.58 12.72
C GLU A 550 -14.66 -3.05 12.80
N MET A 551 -13.53 -2.49 12.38
CA MET A 551 -13.37 -1.03 12.23
C MET A 551 -14.44 -0.45 11.28
N LEU A 552 -14.86 -1.22 10.27
CA LEU A 552 -15.74 -0.77 9.21
C LEU A 552 -17.18 -1.24 9.44
N SER A 553 -17.38 -2.50 9.81
CA SER A 553 -18.73 -3.08 9.96
C SER A 553 -19.57 -2.39 11.04
N ILE A 554 -18.97 -1.92 12.14
CA ILE A 554 -19.72 -1.16 13.15
C ILE A 554 -20.20 0.20 12.60
N GLN A 555 -19.48 0.77 11.63
CA GLN A 555 -19.67 2.15 11.17
C GLN A 555 -20.81 2.29 10.15
N MET A 556 -21.57 1.24 9.83
CA MET A 556 -22.63 1.30 8.81
C MET A 556 -23.61 2.49 9.01
N PRO A 557 -24.05 2.81 10.24
CA PRO A 557 -24.89 3.99 10.46
C PRO A 557 -24.15 5.31 10.16
N ILE A 558 -22.85 5.37 10.43
CA ILE A 558 -22.03 6.57 10.17
C ILE A 558 -21.79 6.75 8.67
N PHE A 559 -21.53 5.67 7.93
CA PHE A 559 -21.47 5.72 6.47
C PHE A 559 -22.74 6.32 5.89
N LEU A 560 -23.91 5.80 6.29
CA LEU A 560 -25.22 6.26 5.80
C LEU A 560 -25.51 7.72 6.20
N ALA A 561 -25.17 8.12 7.42
CA ALA A 561 -25.36 9.49 7.91
C ALA A 561 -24.40 10.50 7.25
N CYS A 562 -23.25 10.06 6.74
CA CYS A 562 -22.32 10.91 6.02
C CYS A 562 -22.78 11.23 4.59
N LEU A 563 -23.43 10.28 3.90
CA LEU A 563 -23.81 10.42 2.49
C LEU A 563 -24.47 11.78 2.22
N GLY A 564 -24.03 12.43 1.14
CA GLY A 564 -24.44 13.79 0.80
C GLY A 564 -23.33 14.83 0.80
N GLY A 565 -22.22 14.58 1.49
CA GLY A 565 -21.04 15.45 1.48
C GLY A 565 -20.10 15.16 0.32
N SER A 566 -19.03 15.95 0.23
CA SER A 566 -17.90 15.59 -0.64
C SER A 566 -17.22 14.31 -0.14
N GLU A 567 -16.52 13.60 -1.03
CA GLU A 567 -15.82 12.36 -0.67
C GLU A 567 -14.84 12.57 0.50
N GLU A 568 -14.06 13.66 0.47
CA GLU A 568 -13.07 13.95 1.50
C GLU A 568 -13.73 14.24 2.86
N GLU A 569 -14.79 15.05 2.88
CA GLU A 569 -15.53 15.37 4.11
C GLU A 569 -16.22 14.13 4.70
N ASP A 570 -16.81 13.28 3.87
CA ASP A 570 -17.44 12.03 4.30
C ASP A 570 -16.40 11.08 4.91
N CYS A 571 -15.28 10.87 4.20
CA CYS A 571 -14.20 9.99 4.65
C CYS A 571 -13.58 10.50 5.95
N GLN A 572 -13.31 11.81 6.06
CA GLN A 572 -12.75 12.41 7.27
C GLN A 572 -13.69 12.21 8.47
N ARG A 573 -15.00 12.40 8.29
CA ARG A 573 -16.01 12.19 9.33
C ARG A 573 -16.11 10.73 9.78
N ILE A 574 -16.08 9.79 8.83
CA ILE A 574 -16.09 8.34 9.14
C ILE A 574 -14.82 7.95 9.90
N LEU A 575 -13.65 8.41 9.43
CA LEU A 575 -12.37 8.14 10.09
C LEU A 575 -12.29 8.75 11.49
N ALA A 576 -12.88 9.93 11.71
CA ALA A 576 -12.98 10.53 13.05
C ALA A 576 -13.86 9.70 14.01
N SER A 577 -14.95 9.10 13.50
CA SER A 577 -15.76 8.14 14.27
C SER A 577 -14.95 6.90 14.65
N ILE A 578 -14.19 6.33 13.71
CA ILE A 578 -13.29 5.19 13.97
C ILE A 578 -12.23 5.58 15.02
N ALA A 579 -11.57 6.72 14.84
CA ALA A 579 -10.54 7.28 15.72
C ALA A 579 -11.02 7.54 17.16
N SER A 580 -12.34 7.61 17.37
CA SER A 580 -12.92 7.70 18.71
C SER A 580 -12.75 6.40 19.50
N LEU A 581 -12.66 5.26 18.81
CA LEU A 581 -12.59 3.93 19.41
C LEU A 581 -11.22 3.28 19.25
N ARG A 582 -10.54 3.51 18.12
CA ARG A 582 -9.22 2.95 17.79
C ARG A 582 -8.54 3.73 16.67
N ASN A 583 -7.21 3.72 16.60
CA ASN A 583 -6.46 4.43 15.58
C ASN A 583 -6.65 3.82 14.16
N PRO A 584 -7.17 4.56 13.16
CA PRO A 584 -7.21 4.09 11.78
C PRO A 584 -5.84 4.29 11.10
N GLY A 585 -5.33 3.25 10.44
CA GLY A 585 -4.13 3.32 9.61
C GLY A 585 -4.46 3.60 8.15
N ASN A 586 -3.51 3.31 7.25
CA ASN A 586 -3.65 3.58 5.82
C ASN A 586 -4.59 2.59 5.14
N VAL A 587 -4.68 1.36 5.64
CA VAL A 587 -5.58 0.34 5.09
C VAL A 587 -7.03 0.75 5.38
N ALA A 588 -7.34 1.18 6.60
CA ALA A 588 -8.67 1.70 6.96
C ALA A 588 -9.05 2.95 6.16
N GLN A 589 -8.11 3.88 5.92
CA GLN A 589 -8.37 5.06 5.06
C GLN A 589 -8.81 4.66 3.65
N THR A 590 -8.08 3.72 3.04
CA THR A 590 -8.40 3.23 1.69
C THR A 590 -9.74 2.49 1.69
N ALA A 591 -9.97 1.64 2.68
CA ALA A 591 -11.20 0.86 2.84
C ALA A 591 -12.43 1.75 3.09
N VAL A 592 -12.31 2.82 3.88
CA VAL A 592 -13.37 3.81 4.09
C VAL A 592 -13.74 4.47 2.77
N ARG A 593 -12.76 4.92 1.98
CA ARG A 593 -13.02 5.55 0.69
C ARG A 593 -13.73 4.59 -0.27
N LEU A 594 -13.26 3.35 -0.38
CA LEU A 594 -13.87 2.31 -1.21
C LEU A 594 -15.31 2.02 -0.79
N LEU A 595 -15.55 1.82 0.50
CA LEU A 595 -16.87 1.46 1.01
C LEU A 595 -17.86 2.63 0.92
N ARG A 596 -17.40 3.87 1.17
CA ARG A 596 -18.18 5.08 0.93
C ARG A 596 -18.55 5.22 -0.55
N GLY A 597 -17.59 4.96 -1.44
CA GLY A 597 -17.83 4.91 -2.89
C GLY A 597 -18.83 3.83 -3.28
N ALA A 598 -18.77 2.65 -2.67
CA ALA A 598 -19.73 1.56 -2.91
C ALA A 598 -21.16 1.96 -2.51
N PHE A 599 -21.35 2.57 -1.34
CA PHE A 599 -22.66 3.12 -0.96
C PHE A 599 -23.14 4.18 -1.94
N CYS A 600 -22.29 5.12 -2.35
CA CYS A 600 -22.69 6.14 -3.32
C CYS A 600 -23.18 5.53 -4.64
N GLN A 601 -22.47 4.52 -5.14
CA GLN A 601 -22.87 3.79 -6.35
C GLN A 601 -24.22 3.08 -6.16
N ILE A 602 -24.44 2.38 -5.04
CA ILE A 602 -25.71 1.71 -4.79
C ILE A 602 -26.87 2.70 -4.72
N PHE A 603 -26.68 3.82 -4.01
CA PHE A 603 -27.71 4.85 -3.89
C PHE A 603 -27.99 5.56 -5.22
N ASN A 604 -27.01 5.62 -6.13
CA ASN A 604 -27.17 6.12 -7.50
C ASN A 604 -27.71 5.07 -8.49
N GLY A 605 -27.95 3.84 -8.03
CA GLY A 605 -28.70 2.81 -8.78
C GLY A 605 -27.83 1.72 -9.41
N GLN A 606 -26.53 1.70 -9.18
CA GLN A 606 -25.68 0.62 -9.65
C GLN A 606 -25.95 -0.70 -8.91
N THR A 607 -25.73 -1.78 -9.64
CA THR A 607 -25.79 -3.17 -9.15
C THR A 607 -24.57 -3.50 -8.29
N LEU A 608 -24.69 -4.55 -7.47
CA LEU A 608 -23.57 -5.01 -6.65
C LEU A 608 -22.41 -5.56 -7.48
N GLU A 609 -22.71 -6.14 -8.65
CA GLU A 609 -21.69 -6.59 -9.60
C GLU A 609 -20.86 -5.42 -10.14
N GLU A 610 -21.50 -4.32 -10.55
CA GLU A 610 -20.81 -3.10 -11.01
C GLU A 610 -19.95 -2.49 -9.89
N VAL A 611 -20.46 -2.49 -8.66
CA VAL A 611 -19.69 -2.06 -7.48
C VAL A 611 -18.46 -2.95 -7.28
N ALA A 612 -18.61 -4.27 -7.40
CA ALA A 612 -17.50 -5.22 -7.25
C ALA A 612 -16.42 -5.00 -8.31
N GLU A 613 -16.81 -4.81 -9.57
CA GLU A 613 -15.89 -4.48 -10.66
C GLU A 613 -15.15 -3.16 -10.40
N ARG A 614 -15.84 -2.15 -9.88
CA ARG A 614 -15.22 -0.86 -9.54
C ARG A 614 -14.22 -0.96 -8.39
N MET A 615 -14.55 -1.75 -7.37
CA MET A 615 -13.62 -2.08 -6.30
C MET A 615 -12.39 -2.82 -6.86
N ALA A 616 -12.60 -3.73 -7.82
CA ALA A 616 -11.52 -4.46 -8.49
C ALA A 616 -10.55 -3.54 -9.20
N VAL A 617 -11.04 -2.56 -9.97
CA VAL A 617 -10.18 -1.58 -10.67
C VAL A 617 -9.26 -0.84 -9.70
N THR A 618 -9.73 -0.58 -8.48
CA THR A 618 -8.96 0.17 -7.47
C THR A 618 -7.99 -0.74 -6.72
N LEU A 619 -8.42 -1.94 -6.34
CA LEU A 619 -7.63 -2.87 -5.53
C LEU A 619 -6.65 -3.72 -6.36
N LEU A 620 -6.97 -3.94 -7.63
CA LEU A 620 -6.24 -4.80 -8.56
C LEU A 620 -6.01 -4.05 -9.90
N PRO A 621 -5.35 -2.88 -9.87
CA PRO A 621 -5.19 -2.06 -11.07
C PRO A 621 -4.41 -2.81 -12.16
N GLY A 622 -4.95 -2.82 -13.37
CA GLY A 622 -4.31 -3.46 -14.53
C GLY A 622 -4.52 -4.98 -14.63
N GLN A 623 -5.30 -5.58 -13.75
CA GLN A 623 -5.71 -6.98 -13.88
C GLN A 623 -6.87 -7.15 -14.88
N ALA A 624 -7.06 -8.36 -15.41
CA ALA A 624 -8.20 -8.69 -16.24
C ALA A 624 -9.53 -8.42 -15.51
N GLY A 625 -10.63 -8.27 -16.26
CA GLY A 625 -11.96 -8.04 -15.67
C GLY A 625 -12.31 -9.06 -14.58
N LEU A 626 -13.09 -8.65 -13.58
CA LEU A 626 -13.35 -9.44 -12.39
C LEU A 626 -13.92 -10.84 -12.72
N GLU A 627 -14.75 -10.96 -13.75
CA GLU A 627 -15.23 -12.23 -14.27
C GLU A 627 -14.09 -13.22 -14.58
N SER A 628 -13.06 -12.77 -15.30
CA SER A 628 -11.90 -13.59 -15.64
C SER A 628 -11.07 -13.94 -14.42
N LEU A 629 -10.94 -13.03 -13.45
CA LEU A 629 -10.18 -13.29 -12.21
C LEU A 629 -10.85 -14.34 -11.34
N LEU A 630 -12.19 -14.37 -11.34
CA LEU A 630 -12.98 -15.27 -10.51
C LEU A 630 -13.31 -16.60 -11.21
N GLN A 631 -13.08 -16.71 -12.51
CA GLN A 631 -13.40 -17.92 -13.28
C GLN A 631 -12.73 -19.16 -12.68
N GLY A 632 -13.52 -20.17 -12.33
CA GLY A 632 -13.04 -21.43 -11.75
C GLY A 632 -12.60 -21.33 -10.28
N ARG A 633 -12.65 -20.15 -9.64
CA ARG A 633 -12.31 -19.99 -8.23
C ARG A 633 -13.43 -20.46 -7.31
N LYS A 634 -13.02 -21.08 -6.19
CA LYS A 634 -13.93 -21.41 -5.08
C LYS A 634 -14.21 -20.17 -4.26
N ASP A 635 -15.29 -20.21 -3.49
CA ASP A 635 -15.64 -19.14 -2.58
C ASP A 635 -14.53 -18.95 -1.54
N PRO A 636 -13.99 -17.72 -1.40
CA PRO A 636 -12.85 -17.47 -0.53
C PRO A 636 -13.28 -17.37 0.92
N MET A 637 -12.55 -18.07 1.78
CA MET A 637 -12.53 -17.84 3.21
C MET A 637 -11.50 -16.75 3.52
N ALA A 638 -11.79 -15.85 4.47
CA ALA A 638 -10.87 -14.78 4.86
C ALA A 638 -10.74 -14.70 6.38
N SER A 639 -9.62 -14.14 6.85
CA SER A 639 -9.45 -13.72 8.25
C SER A 639 -10.16 -12.38 8.52
N THR A 640 -9.96 -11.81 9.71
CA THR A 640 -10.47 -10.47 10.07
C THR A 640 -9.71 -9.32 9.42
N SER A 641 -8.59 -9.58 8.72
CA SER A 641 -7.80 -8.53 8.06
C SER A 641 -8.62 -7.83 6.96
N ILE A 642 -8.55 -6.50 6.93
CA ILE A 642 -9.19 -5.70 5.87
C ILE A 642 -8.65 -6.10 4.49
N GLU A 643 -7.34 -6.34 4.38
CA GLU A 643 -6.67 -6.65 3.11
C GLU A 643 -7.12 -7.97 2.50
N GLU A 644 -7.43 -8.97 3.32
CA GLU A 644 -7.98 -10.26 2.85
C GLU A 644 -9.49 -10.18 2.58
N CYS A 645 -10.21 -9.42 3.41
CA CYS A 645 -11.66 -9.36 3.33
C CYS A 645 -12.18 -8.55 2.14
N PHE A 646 -11.49 -7.50 1.69
CA PHE A 646 -11.96 -6.70 0.55
C PHE A 646 -11.98 -7.50 -0.78
N PRO A 647 -10.92 -8.22 -1.17
CA PRO A 647 -10.96 -9.14 -2.31
C PRO A 647 -12.02 -10.24 -2.14
N SER A 648 -12.20 -10.76 -0.92
CA SER A 648 -13.25 -11.73 -0.60
C SER A 648 -14.66 -11.14 -0.81
N MET A 649 -14.91 -9.92 -0.33
CA MET A 649 -16.18 -9.21 -0.54
C MET A 649 -16.47 -9.00 -2.02
N MET A 650 -15.50 -8.56 -2.82
CA MET A 650 -15.68 -8.40 -4.27
C MET A 650 -16.13 -9.70 -4.93
N HIS A 651 -15.55 -10.84 -4.54
CA HIS A 651 -15.96 -12.15 -5.02
C HIS A 651 -17.45 -12.41 -4.74
N TYR A 652 -17.88 -12.17 -3.50
CA TYR A 652 -19.29 -12.42 -3.11
C TYR A 652 -20.26 -11.46 -3.80
N LEU A 653 -19.93 -10.16 -3.84
CA LEU A 653 -20.73 -9.14 -4.51
C LEU A 653 -20.92 -9.48 -5.99
N PHE A 654 -19.84 -9.85 -6.68
CA PHE A 654 -19.91 -10.19 -8.11
C PHE A 654 -20.68 -11.49 -8.38
N ARG A 655 -20.44 -12.54 -7.57
CA ARG A 655 -21.00 -13.87 -7.82
C ARG A 655 -22.44 -14.03 -7.35
N TYR A 656 -22.81 -13.37 -6.27
CA TYR A 656 -24.08 -13.58 -5.56
C TYR A 656 -24.89 -12.30 -5.36
N GLY A 657 -24.42 -11.13 -5.84
CA GLY A 657 -25.04 -9.83 -5.63
C GLY A 657 -26.48 -9.68 -6.13
N ARG A 658 -26.97 -10.62 -6.94
CA ARG A 658 -28.35 -10.64 -7.47
C ARG A 658 -29.39 -11.07 -6.43
N SER A 659 -28.97 -11.72 -5.35
CA SER A 659 -29.86 -12.22 -4.31
C SER A 659 -29.29 -11.96 -2.93
N PHE A 660 -30.03 -11.20 -2.12
CA PHE A 660 -29.68 -10.91 -0.74
C PHE A 660 -29.47 -12.19 0.09
N GLU A 661 -30.37 -13.17 -0.07
CA GLU A 661 -30.29 -14.44 0.66
C GLU A 661 -29.10 -15.28 0.20
N GLU A 662 -28.92 -15.45 -1.10
CA GLU A 662 -27.81 -16.27 -1.63
C GLU A 662 -26.45 -15.67 -1.25
N LEU A 663 -26.30 -14.34 -1.33
CA LEU A 663 -25.10 -13.63 -0.93
C LEU A 663 -24.73 -13.91 0.53
N LEU A 664 -25.68 -13.71 1.44
CA LEU A 664 -25.42 -13.87 2.88
C LEU A 664 -25.28 -15.34 3.30
N LEU A 665 -25.99 -16.27 2.64
CA LEU A 665 -25.81 -17.70 2.89
C LEU A 665 -24.47 -18.20 2.34
N ALA A 666 -24.06 -17.78 1.15
CA ALA A 666 -22.79 -18.18 0.55
C ALA A 666 -21.61 -17.73 1.41
N GLN A 667 -21.58 -16.45 1.79
CA GLN A 667 -20.47 -15.90 2.58
C GLN A 667 -20.41 -16.49 4.00
N SER A 668 -21.55 -16.86 4.59
CA SER A 668 -21.59 -17.48 5.93
C SER A 668 -21.17 -18.94 5.87
N ASN A 669 -21.60 -19.67 4.83
CA ASN A 669 -21.34 -21.10 4.70
C ASN A 669 -19.91 -21.44 4.25
N VAL A 670 -19.07 -20.46 3.92
CA VAL A 670 -17.65 -20.70 3.60
C VAL A 670 -16.80 -20.94 4.86
N GLY A 671 -17.16 -20.34 6.00
CA GLY A 671 -16.35 -20.29 7.22
C GLY A 671 -15.36 -19.12 7.28
N GLY A 672 -14.43 -19.16 8.24
CA GLY A 672 -13.48 -18.06 8.53
C GLY A 672 -14.13 -16.91 9.29
N GLU A 673 -13.62 -15.68 9.15
CA GLU A 673 -14.36 -14.50 9.61
C GLU A 673 -15.57 -14.31 8.69
N THR A 674 -16.78 -14.27 9.26
CA THR A 674 -18.03 -14.20 8.49
C THR A 674 -18.97 -13.11 8.99
N VAL A 675 -18.79 -12.60 10.22
CA VAL A 675 -19.69 -11.67 10.89
C VAL A 675 -19.50 -10.26 10.34
N HIS A 676 -18.26 -9.75 10.34
CA HIS A 676 -17.98 -8.39 9.88
C HIS A 676 -18.13 -8.29 8.36
N ARG A 677 -17.62 -9.27 7.61
CA ARG A 677 -17.90 -9.36 6.17
C ARG A 677 -19.40 -9.48 5.89
N GLY A 678 -20.12 -10.32 6.64
CA GLY A 678 -21.56 -10.51 6.52
C GLY A 678 -22.35 -9.23 6.77
N ALA A 679 -22.00 -8.47 7.81
CA ALA A 679 -22.64 -7.19 8.10
C ALA A 679 -22.44 -6.16 6.98
N ILE A 680 -21.24 -6.06 6.41
CA ILE A 680 -21.00 -5.10 5.32
C ILE A 680 -21.68 -5.55 4.02
N LEU A 681 -21.56 -6.83 3.65
CA LEU A 681 -22.25 -7.38 2.46
C LEU A 681 -23.77 -7.23 2.59
N GLY A 682 -24.31 -7.49 3.79
CA GLY A 682 -25.71 -7.32 4.10
C GLY A 682 -26.15 -5.86 3.99
N ALA A 683 -25.33 -4.91 4.45
CA ALA A 683 -25.62 -3.49 4.31
C ALA A 683 -25.70 -3.06 2.85
N LEU A 684 -24.74 -3.48 2.02
CA LEU A 684 -24.71 -3.14 0.59
C LEU A 684 -25.89 -3.79 -0.17
N ALA A 685 -26.13 -5.08 0.06
CA ALA A 685 -27.25 -5.79 -0.58
C ALA A 685 -28.62 -5.29 -0.11
N GLY A 686 -28.74 -4.97 1.18
CA GLY A 686 -29.94 -4.37 1.73
C GLY A 686 -30.20 -2.96 1.19
N ALA A 687 -29.15 -2.14 1.05
CA ALA A 687 -29.25 -0.83 0.39
C ALA A 687 -29.69 -0.95 -1.07
N THR A 688 -29.21 -1.98 -1.77
CA THR A 688 -29.56 -2.25 -3.17
C THR A 688 -31.01 -2.66 -3.33
N ALA A 689 -31.47 -3.60 -2.49
CA ALA A 689 -32.80 -4.20 -2.57
C ALA A 689 -33.91 -3.34 -1.95
N GLY A 690 -33.59 -2.56 -0.91
CA GLY A 690 -34.56 -1.88 -0.05
C GLY A 690 -35.23 -2.82 0.97
N ARG A 691 -35.70 -2.27 2.09
CA ARG A 691 -36.23 -3.06 3.22
C ARG A 691 -37.41 -3.95 2.83
N SER A 692 -38.31 -3.46 1.99
CA SER A 692 -39.49 -4.22 1.52
C SER A 692 -39.14 -5.47 0.71
N SER A 693 -37.96 -5.52 0.11
CA SER A 693 -37.46 -6.68 -0.65
C SER A 693 -36.66 -7.67 0.19
N LEU A 694 -36.38 -7.35 1.46
CA LEU A 694 -35.67 -8.25 2.37
C LEU A 694 -36.60 -9.35 2.92
N PRO A 695 -36.08 -10.56 3.19
CA PRO A 695 -36.88 -11.64 3.75
C PRO A 695 -37.41 -11.27 5.14
N ASP A 696 -38.73 -11.21 5.26
CA ASP A 696 -39.38 -10.82 6.50
C ASP A 696 -39.05 -11.77 7.67
N ALA A 697 -38.85 -13.06 7.37
CA ALA A 697 -38.42 -14.06 8.34
C ALA A 697 -37.03 -13.77 8.93
N TRP A 698 -36.14 -13.11 8.17
CA TRP A 698 -34.81 -12.73 8.66
C TRP A 698 -34.90 -11.42 9.44
N CYS A 699 -35.56 -10.39 8.92
CA CYS A 699 -35.68 -9.14 9.67
C CYS A 699 -36.42 -9.33 11.00
N LYS A 700 -37.60 -10.00 10.98
CA LYS A 700 -38.39 -10.29 12.20
C LYS A 700 -37.79 -11.42 13.05
N GLY A 701 -36.84 -12.18 12.50
CA GLY A 701 -36.13 -13.25 13.19
C GLY A 701 -34.97 -12.76 14.05
N LEU A 702 -34.60 -11.48 13.99
CA LEU A 702 -33.65 -10.87 14.91
C LEU A 702 -34.22 -10.91 16.34
N ALA A 703 -33.40 -11.32 17.31
CA ALA A 703 -33.84 -11.60 18.67
C ALA A 703 -34.51 -10.39 19.37
N ASP A 704 -34.04 -9.18 19.07
CA ASP A 704 -34.55 -7.91 19.61
C ASP A 704 -35.34 -7.10 18.56
N PHE A 705 -36.02 -7.78 17.61
CA PHE A 705 -36.63 -7.12 16.44
C PHE A 705 -37.43 -5.85 16.77
N VAL A 706 -38.30 -5.87 17.79
CA VAL A 706 -39.15 -4.72 18.13
C VAL A 706 -38.32 -3.48 18.49
N ALA A 707 -37.24 -3.65 19.25
CA ALA A 707 -36.36 -2.54 19.61
C ALA A 707 -35.51 -2.10 18.41
N ILE A 708 -35.00 -3.07 17.64
CA ILE A 708 -34.21 -2.81 16.44
C ILE A 708 -35.03 -2.01 15.41
N ASP A 709 -36.27 -2.41 15.17
CA ASP A 709 -37.18 -1.74 14.23
C ASP A 709 -37.42 -0.29 14.65
N ALA A 710 -37.70 -0.04 15.94
CA ALA A 710 -37.86 1.32 16.47
C ALA A 710 -36.57 2.17 16.34
N GLU A 711 -35.40 1.57 16.55
CA GLU A 711 -34.09 2.23 16.38
C GLU A 711 -33.79 2.54 14.91
N VAL A 712 -34.11 1.63 13.99
CA VAL A 712 -34.01 1.84 12.54
C VAL A 712 -34.91 2.98 12.10
N GLU A 713 -36.19 2.98 12.50
CA GLU A 713 -37.13 4.03 12.13
C GLU A 713 -36.69 5.40 12.67
N SER A 714 -36.21 5.46 13.91
CA SER A 714 -35.70 6.69 14.51
C SER A 714 -34.48 7.23 13.77
N PHE A 715 -33.54 6.35 13.38
CA PHE A 715 -32.38 6.74 12.59
C PHE A 715 -32.78 7.22 11.18
N VAL A 716 -33.65 6.48 10.50
CA VAL A 716 -34.10 6.81 9.14
C VAL A 716 -34.81 8.14 9.12
N GLN A 717 -35.73 8.38 10.07
CA GLN A 717 -36.40 9.67 10.22
C GLN A 717 -35.37 10.79 10.40
N ALA A 718 -34.41 10.63 11.32
CA ALA A 718 -33.42 11.65 11.62
C ALA A 718 -32.50 11.97 10.42
N VAL A 719 -32.06 10.97 9.66
CA VAL A 719 -31.13 11.15 8.53
C VAL A 719 -31.84 11.63 7.27
N CYS A 720 -33.03 11.10 6.95
CA CYS A 720 -33.78 11.48 5.76
C CYS A 720 -34.52 12.82 5.95
N ASP A 721 -35.04 13.16 7.14
CA ASP A 721 -35.68 14.46 7.37
C ASP A 721 -34.68 15.62 7.40
N ALA A 722 -33.47 15.38 7.94
CA ALA A 722 -32.38 16.35 7.91
C ALA A 722 -31.99 16.74 6.48
N ALA A 723 -32.36 15.94 5.47
CA ALA A 723 -32.14 16.24 4.07
C ALA A 723 -33.16 17.22 3.45
N GLY A 724 -34.29 17.45 4.12
CA GLY A 724 -35.38 18.33 3.66
C GLY A 724 -35.36 19.74 4.26
N SER A 725 -34.45 20.06 5.18
CA SER A 725 -34.32 21.41 5.76
C SER A 725 -33.22 22.21 5.04
N PRO A 726 -33.51 23.39 4.47
CA PRO A 726 -32.47 24.24 3.92
C PRO A 726 -31.55 24.66 5.07
N VAL A 727 -30.28 24.27 4.97
CA VAL A 727 -29.25 24.69 5.91
C VAL A 727 -29.19 26.22 5.88
N GLY A 728 -29.62 26.84 6.98
CA GLY A 728 -29.59 28.29 7.17
C GLY A 728 -28.16 28.81 7.06
N THR A 729 -28.05 29.92 6.32
CA THR A 729 -26.88 30.78 6.10
C THR A 729 -26.08 31.10 7.35
#